data_AF-A0A4W5KL04-F1
#
_entry.id   AF-A0A4W5KL04-F1
#
_cell.length_a   1.000
_cell.length_b   1.000
_cell.length_c   1.000
_cell.angle_alpha   90.00
_cell.angle_beta   90.00
_cell.angle_gamma   90.00
#
_symmetry.space_group_name_H-M   'P 1'
#
loop_
_entity.id
_entity.type
_entity.pdbx_description
1 polymer ?
#
loop_
_entity_poly.entity_id
_entity_poly.type
_entity_poly.pdbx_seq_one_letter_code
_entity_poly.pdbx_strand_id
1 'polypeptide(L)'
;NSIIPPEKLDQSEDMTLPLPHYFINSSHNTYLTAGQLAGNSSVEMYRQVLLSGCRCIELDCWKGRTTEEEPVITHGFTMTTEISFKEVIEAIAECAFKTSPFPVILSFENHVDSPKQQAKMAEYCRSIFGDMLLTDPLEKYPLETGVPLPSPMDLMGKILVKNKKKHIKTSSTKKKLSEQASNTYSDSSSVHEPSSPSAGEVEAESDDEDDDDDDFKKGSMEEGTAGSEAFATEEMSNLVSYVQPVKFNSFEASKKINRSYQMSSFVETKALEQLTKSPVEFVEYNKLQLSRIYPKGTRVDSSNYNPQLFWNAGCQLVALNFQTIDLSMMLNLGMYEYNGKCGYRLKPEFMRRPDKHFDPFAESTVDGIVANTLSVKIISGQFLTDKKVGTYVEIDMFGLPVDTRRKGFKTKTSQGNAVNPVWEEEAFVLKKVVLPTLASMRISVFEDGGKFIGHRIIPVNAIRPGYHYIGLRNEKNQALTLPALFVYVEVKDYVPDTFADVIEALSNPIRYVNLMEQRANQLAALTLEEGAEEEDSKEAAGEDPMEPDPRVTFPAENGVSHAPIISSKPPSLVSHQPHNNNLFINLLNFYSAFHNRNLKALHKEKTNKQTCNIHYMTKRYVDTCSSNISFQNHGHKYGVGPPFAAWSEQSLSTLEQELCVLDQESSQRLSELKEKQQQQLLTLRQEQYYSEKYQKKEHNKMLVEKLTTIAEECQSAQLKKIRDICDKEKKDVKKKMDKKRQEKINEAKANNKNVTEEEKMEINRSFVNEVVQYIKRLEDAQSKRMERLLEKHKDIRQQIVDEKPKTYFQAIKVPLVNHFHHVHCYCDCRKEDPQRTRVRHSASECALIQLQYLSINNNVYGSFNKKAKAEE
;
A
#
# COMPACT_ATOMS: atom_id res chain seq x y z
N ASN A 1 5.89 10.63 12.78
CA ASN A 1 5.96 9.31 13.42
C ASN A 1 5.01 8.31 12.73
N SER A 2 5.23 8.01 11.44
CA SER A 2 4.40 7.02 10.72
C SER A 2 4.57 5.63 11.33
N ILE A 3 3.49 4.86 11.46
CA ILE A 3 3.52 3.47 11.96
C ILE A 3 4.26 2.53 11.00
N ILE A 4 4.25 2.84 9.69
CA ILE A 4 4.97 2.07 8.67
C ILE A 4 6.21 2.87 8.23
N PRO A 5 7.40 2.23 8.16
CA PRO A 5 8.59 2.80 7.55
C PRO A 5 8.38 3.10 6.05
N PRO A 6 8.82 4.27 5.53
CA PRO A 6 8.75 4.55 4.09
C PRO A 6 9.40 3.45 3.24
N GLU A 7 10.49 2.86 3.72
CA GLU A 7 11.27 1.85 3.01
C GLU A 7 10.46 0.57 2.74
N LYS A 8 9.46 0.26 3.58
CA LYS A 8 8.56 -0.89 3.40
C LYS A 8 7.47 -0.63 2.36
N LEU A 9 7.13 0.64 2.12
CA LEU A 9 6.16 1.05 1.11
C LEU A 9 6.81 1.24 -0.25
N ASP A 10 8.06 1.68 -0.29
CA ASP A 10 8.84 1.82 -1.53
C ASP A 10 9.17 0.46 -2.16
N GLN A 11 9.52 0.45 -3.44
CA GLN A 11 9.99 -0.74 -4.14
C GLN A 11 11.43 -1.07 -3.70
N SER A 12 11.56 -1.79 -2.59
CA SER A 12 12.83 -2.08 -1.92
C SER A 12 13.18 -3.56 -1.83
N GLU A 13 12.26 -4.45 -2.21
CA GLU A 13 12.52 -5.90 -2.21
C GLU A 13 13.39 -6.31 -3.40
N ASP A 14 14.15 -7.39 -3.24
CA ASP A 14 14.97 -7.94 -4.30
C ASP A 14 14.08 -8.50 -5.41
N MET A 15 14.24 -7.98 -6.63
CA MET A 15 13.48 -8.36 -7.83
C MET A 15 14.28 -9.24 -8.80
N THR A 16 15.46 -9.71 -8.39
CA THR A 16 16.41 -10.49 -9.21
C THR A 16 16.32 -12.01 -9.00
N LEU A 17 15.44 -12.47 -8.10
CA LEU A 17 15.23 -13.89 -7.84
C LEU A 17 14.25 -14.51 -8.86
N PRO A 18 14.21 -15.85 -9.01
CA PRO A 18 13.30 -16.53 -9.94
C PRO A 18 11.83 -16.19 -9.70
N LEU A 19 11.02 -16.17 -10.76
CA LEU A 19 9.58 -15.85 -10.69
C LEU A 19 8.77 -16.64 -9.61
N PRO A 20 9.02 -17.95 -9.37
CA PRO A 20 8.37 -18.71 -8.31
C PRO A 20 8.60 -18.17 -6.91
N HIS A 21 9.61 -17.32 -6.69
CA HIS A 21 9.95 -16.79 -5.37
C HIS A 21 9.06 -15.62 -4.93
N TYR A 22 8.08 -15.21 -5.73
CA TYR A 22 7.21 -14.06 -5.45
C TYR A 22 5.75 -14.49 -5.33
N PHE A 23 5.01 -13.82 -4.44
CA PHE A 23 3.57 -13.73 -4.55
C PHE A 23 3.21 -12.68 -5.61
N ILE A 24 2.26 -13.01 -6.49
CA ILE A 24 1.93 -12.23 -7.67
C ILE A 24 0.44 -11.87 -7.62
N ASN A 25 0.14 -10.57 -7.67
CA ASN A 25 -1.24 -10.09 -7.61
C ASN A 25 -2.03 -10.57 -8.83
N SER A 26 -3.11 -11.33 -8.61
CA SER A 26 -3.77 -12.13 -9.64
C SER A 26 -5.29 -11.97 -9.63
N SER A 27 -5.88 -11.80 -10.81
CA SER A 27 -7.32 -11.67 -11.03
C SER A 27 -7.89 -12.92 -11.69
N HIS A 28 -9.10 -13.28 -11.27
CA HIS A 28 -9.95 -14.31 -11.87
C HIS A 28 -11.08 -13.67 -12.64
N ASN A 29 -11.45 -14.25 -13.79
CA ASN A 29 -12.51 -13.78 -14.70
C ASN A 29 -12.51 -12.25 -14.84
N THR A 30 -11.34 -11.70 -15.19
CA THR A 30 -11.04 -10.26 -15.11
C THR A 30 -12.03 -9.38 -15.88
N TYR A 31 -12.67 -9.91 -16.91
CA TYR A 31 -13.66 -9.21 -17.71
C TYR A 31 -14.98 -8.95 -16.96
N LEU A 32 -15.32 -9.71 -15.92
CA LEU A 32 -16.61 -9.58 -15.23
C LEU A 32 -16.64 -8.40 -14.26
N THR A 33 -17.76 -7.66 -14.30
CA THR A 33 -18.01 -6.50 -13.42
C THR A 33 -18.98 -6.79 -12.27
N ALA A 34 -19.63 -7.96 -12.29
CA ALA A 34 -20.64 -8.36 -11.31
C ALA A 34 -20.63 -9.90 -11.08
N GLY A 35 -21.80 -10.51 -10.86
CA GLY A 35 -21.95 -11.96 -10.67
C GLY A 35 -21.57 -12.79 -11.91
N GLN A 36 -21.30 -14.07 -11.70
CA GLN A 36 -20.75 -14.98 -12.72
C GLN A 36 -21.78 -15.39 -13.79
N LEU A 37 -23.09 -15.39 -13.49
CA LEU A 37 -24.11 -15.94 -14.41
C LEU A 37 -24.76 -14.92 -15.34
N ALA A 38 -24.93 -13.69 -14.89
CA ALA A 38 -25.64 -12.63 -15.63
C ALA A 38 -24.97 -11.25 -15.46
N GLY A 39 -23.71 -11.23 -15.02
CA GLY A 39 -22.93 -10.01 -14.90
C GLY A 39 -22.50 -9.45 -16.25
N ASN A 40 -22.28 -8.14 -16.32
CA ASN A 40 -21.74 -7.51 -17.51
C ASN A 40 -20.22 -7.77 -17.59
N SER A 41 -19.74 -8.03 -18.80
CA SER A 41 -18.33 -8.04 -19.15
C SER A 41 -17.88 -6.65 -19.61
N SER A 42 -16.66 -6.24 -19.29
CA SER A 42 -16.15 -4.91 -19.64
C SER A 42 -14.66 -4.90 -19.97
N VAL A 43 -14.31 -4.24 -21.07
CA VAL A 43 -12.92 -3.92 -21.44
C VAL A 43 -12.26 -3.02 -20.39
N GLU A 44 -13.01 -2.11 -19.77
CA GLU A 44 -12.49 -1.16 -18.79
C GLU A 44 -12.03 -1.87 -17.50
N MET A 45 -12.61 -3.01 -17.16
CA MET A 45 -12.19 -3.77 -15.99
C MET A 45 -10.71 -4.20 -16.09
N TYR A 46 -10.23 -4.56 -17.29
CA TYR A 46 -8.81 -4.86 -17.51
C TYR A 46 -7.90 -3.66 -17.21
N ARG A 47 -8.30 -2.45 -17.65
CA ARG A 47 -7.55 -1.22 -17.34
C ARG A 47 -7.48 -1.00 -15.84
N GLN A 48 -8.62 -1.05 -15.15
CA GLN A 48 -8.69 -0.80 -13.70
C GLN A 48 -7.89 -1.82 -12.90
N VAL A 49 -7.98 -3.12 -13.26
CA VAL A 49 -7.25 -4.20 -12.60
C VAL A 49 -5.74 -4.03 -12.79
N LEU A 50 -5.25 -3.72 -13.99
CA LEU A 50 -3.83 -3.47 -14.23
C LEU A 50 -3.34 -2.20 -13.49
N LEU A 51 -4.13 -1.12 -13.50
CA LEU A 51 -3.81 0.12 -12.78
C LEU A 51 -3.80 -0.07 -11.26
N SER A 52 -4.51 -1.05 -10.72
CA SER A 52 -4.42 -1.42 -9.29
C SER A 52 -3.08 -2.07 -8.91
N GLY A 53 -2.26 -2.46 -9.90
CA GLY A 53 -1.02 -3.21 -9.71
C GLY A 53 -1.17 -4.72 -9.89
N CYS A 54 -2.31 -5.22 -10.38
CA CYS A 54 -2.48 -6.65 -10.70
C CYS A 54 -1.58 -7.05 -11.88
N ARG A 55 -0.97 -8.24 -11.81
CA ARG A 55 0.06 -8.73 -12.76
C ARG A 55 -0.31 -10.05 -13.43
N CYS A 56 -1.38 -10.72 -13.02
CA CYS A 56 -1.94 -11.86 -13.73
C CYS A 56 -3.43 -11.64 -13.97
N ILE A 57 -3.86 -11.68 -15.23
CA ILE A 57 -5.25 -11.44 -15.64
C ILE A 57 -5.74 -12.58 -16.53
N GLU A 58 -7.05 -12.82 -16.51
CA GLU A 58 -7.68 -13.96 -17.19
C GLU A 58 -8.53 -13.52 -18.38
N LEU A 59 -8.46 -14.30 -19.46
CA LEU A 59 -9.16 -14.06 -20.73
C LEU A 59 -9.83 -15.35 -21.20
N ASP A 60 -11.14 -15.44 -21.01
CA ASP A 60 -11.97 -16.56 -21.47
C ASP A 60 -12.37 -16.33 -22.92
N CYS A 61 -11.65 -16.96 -23.84
CA CYS A 61 -11.75 -16.67 -25.26
C CYS A 61 -12.72 -17.65 -25.94
N TRP A 62 -13.76 -17.12 -26.57
CA TRP A 62 -14.81 -17.87 -27.25
C TRP A 62 -14.92 -17.49 -28.72
N LYS A 63 -15.48 -18.43 -29.51
CA LYS A 63 -15.70 -18.21 -30.92
C LYS A 63 -16.70 -17.07 -31.18
N GLY A 64 -16.33 -16.18 -32.09
CA GLY A 64 -17.22 -15.12 -32.57
C GLY A 64 -18.43 -15.68 -33.30
N ARG A 65 -19.62 -15.15 -32.99
CA ARG A 65 -20.88 -15.51 -33.67
C ARG A 65 -21.22 -14.61 -34.87
N THR A 66 -20.45 -13.54 -35.08
CA THR A 66 -20.69 -12.57 -36.15
C THR A 66 -20.13 -13.06 -37.49
N THR A 67 -20.65 -12.51 -38.60
CA THR A 67 -20.18 -12.77 -39.97
C THR A 67 -18.70 -12.45 -40.19
N GLU A 68 -18.11 -11.63 -39.30
CA GLU A 68 -16.71 -11.18 -39.36
C GLU A 68 -15.74 -12.14 -38.63
N GLU A 69 -16.26 -13.18 -37.97
CA GLU A 69 -15.49 -14.19 -37.24
C GLU A 69 -14.48 -13.58 -36.24
N GLU A 70 -14.90 -12.53 -35.51
CA GLU A 70 -14.08 -11.89 -34.47
C GLU A 70 -14.14 -12.67 -33.15
N PRO A 71 -13.02 -13.09 -32.55
CA PRO A 71 -13.01 -13.75 -31.26
C PRO A 71 -13.54 -12.82 -30.16
N VAL A 72 -14.27 -13.39 -29.20
CA VAL A 72 -14.91 -12.65 -28.10
C VAL A 72 -14.46 -13.16 -26.74
N ILE A 73 -14.65 -12.35 -25.71
CA ILE A 73 -14.46 -12.73 -24.31
C ILE A 73 -15.80 -12.70 -23.59
N THR A 74 -16.13 -13.79 -22.90
CA THR A 74 -17.35 -13.95 -22.10
C THR A 74 -17.23 -15.17 -21.18
N HIS A 75 -18.13 -15.30 -20.20
CA HIS A 75 -18.23 -16.53 -19.41
C HIS A 75 -19.17 -17.52 -20.13
N GLY A 76 -18.61 -18.65 -20.56
CA GLY A 76 -19.29 -19.60 -21.44
C GLY A 76 -20.62 -20.12 -20.92
N PHE A 77 -21.57 -20.34 -21.84
CA PHE A 77 -22.89 -20.92 -21.54
C PHE A 77 -23.70 -20.17 -20.45
N THR A 78 -23.39 -18.89 -20.22
CA THR A 78 -24.12 -18.03 -19.28
C THR A 78 -24.82 -16.86 -19.99
N MET A 79 -25.46 -15.97 -19.23
CA MET A 79 -26.13 -14.76 -19.72
C MET A 79 -25.23 -13.52 -19.64
N THR A 80 -23.91 -13.68 -19.47
CA THR A 80 -22.97 -12.56 -19.43
C THR A 80 -22.82 -11.91 -20.81
N THR A 81 -22.59 -10.61 -20.83
CA THR A 81 -22.35 -9.89 -22.09
C THR A 81 -21.01 -10.28 -22.71
N GLU A 82 -20.91 -10.18 -24.03
CA GLU A 82 -19.67 -10.46 -24.78
C GLU A 82 -18.92 -9.16 -25.05
N ILE A 83 -17.59 -9.20 -25.00
CA ILE A 83 -16.72 -8.09 -25.39
C ILE A 83 -15.70 -8.52 -26.43
N SER A 84 -15.23 -7.58 -27.26
CA SER A 84 -14.26 -7.86 -28.31
C SER A 84 -12.90 -8.26 -27.72
N PHE A 85 -12.34 -9.38 -28.19
CA PHE A 85 -10.98 -9.79 -27.81
C PHE A 85 -9.95 -8.73 -28.20
N LYS A 86 -10.08 -8.15 -29.40
CA LYS A 86 -9.15 -7.12 -29.91
C LYS A 86 -9.12 -5.90 -29.00
N GLU A 87 -10.28 -5.37 -28.61
CA GLU A 87 -10.37 -4.20 -27.73
C GLU A 87 -9.76 -4.48 -26.33
N VAL A 88 -9.90 -5.71 -25.83
CA VAL A 88 -9.25 -6.14 -24.58
C VAL A 88 -7.73 -6.14 -24.72
N ILE A 89 -7.18 -6.69 -25.80
CA ILE A 89 -5.73 -6.69 -26.04
C ILE A 89 -5.19 -5.24 -26.16
N GLU A 90 -5.90 -4.35 -26.85
CA GLU A 90 -5.56 -2.91 -26.92
C GLU A 90 -5.57 -2.25 -25.54
N ALA A 91 -6.60 -2.52 -24.72
CA ALA A 91 -6.69 -1.98 -23.36
C ALA A 91 -5.56 -2.49 -22.44
N ILE A 92 -5.18 -3.75 -22.58
CA ILE A 92 -4.05 -4.34 -21.85
C ILE A 92 -2.75 -3.67 -22.29
N ALA A 93 -2.51 -3.53 -23.59
CA ALA A 93 -1.29 -2.88 -24.11
C ALA A 93 -1.13 -1.45 -23.59
N GLU A 94 -2.24 -0.71 -23.50
CA GLU A 94 -2.26 0.65 -22.99
C GLU A 94 -1.90 0.75 -21.49
N CYS A 95 -2.34 -0.21 -20.67
CA CYS A 95 -2.29 -0.09 -19.21
C CYS A 95 -1.30 -1.01 -18.50
N ALA A 96 -0.79 -2.05 -19.17
CA ALA A 96 0.04 -3.10 -18.58
C ALA A 96 1.15 -2.56 -17.69
N PHE A 97 1.88 -1.54 -18.16
CA PHE A 97 3.07 -1.01 -17.46
C PHE A 97 2.93 0.43 -16.92
N LYS A 98 1.72 0.97 -16.82
CA LYS A 98 1.50 2.35 -16.32
C LYS A 98 1.85 2.51 -14.83
N THR A 99 1.55 1.50 -14.01
CA THR A 99 1.73 1.55 -12.55
C THR A 99 2.85 0.66 -12.03
N SER A 100 3.24 -0.36 -12.81
CA SER A 100 4.32 -1.27 -12.48
C SER A 100 5.06 -1.69 -13.76
N PRO A 101 6.40 -1.61 -13.81
CA PRO A 101 7.17 -2.02 -14.98
C PRO A 101 7.39 -3.54 -15.06
N PHE A 102 6.98 -4.30 -14.03
CA PHE A 102 7.22 -5.73 -13.93
C PHE A 102 6.27 -6.56 -14.80
N PRO A 103 6.65 -7.80 -15.16
CA PRO A 103 5.94 -8.60 -16.14
C PRO A 103 4.46 -8.82 -15.83
N VAL A 104 3.67 -8.97 -16.89
CA VAL A 104 2.24 -9.30 -16.83
C VAL A 104 2.00 -10.68 -17.45
N ILE A 105 1.21 -11.53 -16.78
CA ILE A 105 0.82 -12.87 -17.26
C ILE A 105 -0.63 -12.82 -17.74
N LEU A 106 -0.86 -13.24 -18.98
CA LEU A 106 -2.18 -13.42 -19.57
C LEU A 106 -2.57 -14.89 -19.47
N SER A 107 -3.51 -15.21 -18.59
CA SER A 107 -4.10 -16.55 -18.45
C SER A 107 -5.22 -16.71 -19.47
N PHE A 108 -4.93 -17.37 -20.59
CA PHE A 108 -5.94 -17.71 -21.58
C PHE A 108 -6.69 -18.96 -21.16
N GLU A 109 -8.01 -18.88 -21.10
CA GLU A 109 -8.91 -20.03 -21.12
C GLU A 109 -9.48 -20.13 -22.53
N ASN A 110 -8.91 -21.01 -23.36
CA ASN A 110 -9.16 -21.01 -24.79
C ASN A 110 -10.28 -21.99 -25.18
N HIS A 111 -11.43 -21.46 -25.59
CA HIS A 111 -12.58 -22.21 -26.12
C HIS A 111 -12.80 -21.99 -27.62
N VAL A 112 -11.86 -21.33 -28.30
CA VAL A 112 -11.94 -21.09 -29.74
C VAL A 112 -11.57 -22.37 -30.50
N ASP A 113 -12.55 -23.08 -31.02
CA ASP A 113 -12.39 -24.33 -31.78
C ASP A 113 -11.94 -24.11 -33.25
N SER A 114 -12.01 -22.87 -33.75
CA SER A 114 -11.63 -22.50 -35.11
C SER A 114 -10.16 -22.11 -35.23
N PRO A 115 -9.33 -22.83 -36.03
CA PRO A 115 -7.93 -22.47 -36.25
C PRO A 115 -7.74 -21.07 -36.82
N LYS A 116 -8.66 -20.63 -37.70
CA LYS A 116 -8.63 -19.29 -38.30
C LYS A 116 -8.77 -18.20 -37.24
N GLN A 117 -9.67 -18.38 -36.27
CA GLN A 117 -9.84 -17.41 -35.18
C GLN A 117 -8.68 -17.48 -34.17
N GLN A 118 -8.13 -18.67 -33.87
CA GLN A 118 -6.92 -18.76 -33.03
C GLN A 118 -5.71 -18.08 -33.68
N ALA A 119 -5.51 -18.23 -34.99
CA ALA A 119 -4.47 -17.52 -35.72
C ALA A 119 -4.64 -15.99 -35.64
N LYS A 120 -5.89 -15.52 -35.74
CA LYS A 120 -6.25 -14.10 -35.60
C LYS A 120 -5.98 -13.56 -34.20
N MET A 121 -6.28 -14.35 -33.15
CA MET A 121 -5.90 -13.99 -31.77
C MET A 121 -4.39 -13.86 -31.60
N ALA A 122 -3.63 -14.79 -32.17
CA ALA A 122 -2.16 -14.75 -32.13
C ALA A 122 -1.61 -13.53 -32.90
N GLU A 123 -2.19 -13.19 -34.04
CA GLU A 123 -1.87 -11.98 -34.80
C GLU A 123 -2.16 -10.71 -34.03
N TYR A 124 -3.32 -10.60 -33.36
CA TYR A 124 -3.63 -9.47 -32.48
C TYR A 124 -2.63 -9.34 -31.35
N CYS A 125 -2.24 -10.43 -30.69
CA CYS A 125 -1.21 -10.39 -29.66
C CYS A 125 0.12 -9.87 -30.23
N ARG A 126 0.59 -10.38 -31.37
CA ARG A 126 1.86 -9.95 -31.99
C ARG A 126 1.83 -8.49 -32.45
N SER A 127 0.77 -8.09 -33.14
CA SER A 127 0.65 -6.76 -33.75
C SER A 127 0.43 -5.65 -32.71
N ILE A 128 -0.38 -5.90 -31.68
CA ILE A 128 -0.75 -4.88 -30.69
C ILE A 128 0.29 -4.78 -29.58
N PHE A 129 0.77 -5.91 -29.05
CA PHE A 129 1.80 -5.87 -27.99
C PHE A 129 3.21 -5.62 -28.55
N GLY A 130 3.49 -6.02 -29.79
CA GLY A 130 4.82 -5.87 -30.39
C GLY A 130 5.92 -6.42 -29.50
N ASP A 131 6.93 -5.58 -29.21
CA ASP A 131 8.09 -5.93 -28.38
C ASP A 131 7.75 -6.24 -26.91
N MET A 132 6.56 -5.86 -26.44
CA MET A 132 6.10 -6.20 -25.09
C MET A 132 5.80 -7.69 -24.98
N LEU A 133 5.42 -8.37 -26.07
CA LEU A 133 5.10 -9.79 -26.04
C LEU A 133 6.38 -10.64 -26.02
N LEU A 134 6.47 -11.57 -25.08
CA LEU A 134 7.58 -12.51 -25.02
C LEU A 134 7.24 -13.80 -25.76
N THR A 135 7.72 -13.93 -27.00
CA THR A 135 7.57 -15.14 -27.82
C THR A 135 8.67 -16.16 -27.56
N ASP A 136 9.92 -15.70 -27.57
CA ASP A 136 11.09 -16.56 -27.50
C ASP A 136 11.70 -16.59 -26.08
N PRO A 137 12.22 -17.74 -25.64
CA PRO A 137 12.98 -17.80 -24.39
C PRO A 137 14.20 -16.88 -24.42
N LEU A 138 14.61 -16.43 -23.25
CA LEU A 138 15.81 -15.64 -23.05
C LEU A 138 17.01 -16.59 -23.11
N GLU A 139 18.11 -16.18 -23.73
CA GLU A 139 19.32 -17.01 -23.89
C GLU A 139 19.84 -17.58 -22.56
N LYS A 140 19.75 -16.79 -21.48
CA LYS A 140 20.19 -17.19 -20.14
C LYS A 140 19.31 -18.28 -19.49
N TYR A 141 18.06 -18.41 -19.93
CA TYR A 141 17.06 -19.28 -19.32
C TYR A 141 16.37 -20.14 -20.39
N PRO A 142 17.09 -21.10 -21.02
CA PRO A 142 16.47 -22.00 -22.00
C PRO A 142 15.39 -22.88 -21.34
N LEU A 143 14.41 -23.33 -22.13
CA LEU A 143 13.32 -24.18 -21.67
C LEU A 143 13.76 -25.64 -21.49
N GLU A 144 14.71 -25.85 -20.58
CA GLU A 144 15.33 -27.14 -20.28
C GLU A 144 15.03 -27.59 -18.84
N THR A 145 15.36 -28.85 -18.54
CA THR A 145 15.13 -29.43 -17.21
C THR A 145 16.18 -28.90 -16.23
N GLY A 146 15.74 -28.48 -15.04
CA GLY A 146 16.61 -27.91 -13.99
C GLY A 146 16.97 -26.44 -14.16
N VAL A 147 16.57 -25.80 -15.26
CA VAL A 147 16.78 -24.35 -15.46
C VAL A 147 15.69 -23.57 -14.72
N PRO A 148 16.04 -22.63 -13.84
CA PRO A 148 15.06 -21.83 -13.11
C PRO A 148 14.35 -20.84 -14.03
N LEU A 149 13.18 -20.38 -13.60
CA LEU A 149 12.49 -19.29 -14.28
C LEU A 149 13.27 -17.96 -14.17
N PRO A 150 13.19 -17.08 -15.19
CA PRO A 150 13.78 -15.75 -15.10
C PRO A 150 13.20 -14.93 -13.95
N SER A 151 13.93 -13.89 -13.56
CA SER A 151 13.45 -12.96 -12.53
C SER A 151 12.42 -11.96 -13.05
N PRO A 152 11.58 -11.36 -12.18
CA PRO A 152 10.75 -10.21 -12.57
C PRO A 152 11.57 -9.09 -13.20
N MET A 153 12.81 -8.87 -12.75
CA MET A 153 13.73 -7.87 -13.32
C MET A 153 14.15 -8.22 -14.76
N ASP A 154 14.47 -9.49 -15.04
CA ASP A 154 14.85 -9.95 -16.38
C ASP A 154 13.69 -9.85 -17.39
N LEU A 155 12.45 -9.91 -16.89
CA LEU A 155 11.21 -9.87 -17.68
C LEU A 155 10.51 -8.51 -17.62
N MET A 156 11.22 -7.44 -17.28
CA MET A 156 10.66 -6.09 -17.19
C MET A 156 10.05 -5.64 -18.53
N GLY A 157 8.83 -5.10 -18.48
CA GLY A 157 8.10 -4.65 -19.66
C GLY A 157 7.61 -5.79 -20.57
N LYS A 158 7.65 -7.05 -20.10
CA LYS A 158 7.22 -8.22 -20.88
C LYS A 158 5.85 -8.75 -20.47
N ILE A 159 5.11 -9.20 -21.48
CA ILE A 159 3.82 -9.89 -21.38
C ILE A 159 4.06 -11.36 -21.70
N LEU A 160 3.67 -12.25 -20.79
CA LEU A 160 3.79 -13.69 -20.92
C LEU A 160 2.41 -14.30 -21.17
N VAL A 161 2.32 -15.20 -22.14
CA VAL A 161 1.08 -15.92 -22.47
C VAL A 161 1.09 -17.28 -21.80
N LYS A 162 0.06 -17.54 -20.98
CA LYS A 162 -0.27 -18.86 -20.43
C LYS A 162 -1.41 -19.44 -21.25
N ASN A 163 -1.09 -20.43 -22.10
CA ASN A 163 -2.05 -21.19 -22.91
C ASN A 163 -1.51 -22.61 -23.14
N LYS A 164 -2.36 -23.57 -23.52
CA LYS A 164 -1.93 -24.93 -23.89
C LYS A 164 -0.88 -24.87 -25.00
N LYS A 165 0.15 -25.72 -24.91
CA LYS A 165 1.24 -25.83 -25.90
C LYS A 165 1.26 -27.23 -26.52
N LYS A 166 1.27 -27.32 -27.85
CA LYS A 166 1.44 -28.59 -28.56
C LYS A 166 2.93 -29.00 -28.54
N HIS A 167 3.24 -30.19 -28.01
CA HIS A 167 4.60 -30.73 -28.10
C HIS A 167 4.85 -31.26 -29.53
N ILE A 168 5.73 -30.59 -30.28
CA ILE A 168 6.28 -31.14 -31.52
C ILE A 168 7.19 -32.30 -31.10
N LYS A 169 6.75 -33.54 -31.32
CA LYS A 169 7.66 -34.68 -31.33
C LYS A 169 8.59 -34.47 -32.52
N THR A 170 9.84 -34.10 -32.29
CA THR A 170 10.90 -34.13 -33.30
C THR A 170 11.09 -35.59 -33.72
N SER A 171 10.34 -36.02 -34.73
CA SER A 171 10.56 -37.31 -35.37
C SER A 171 11.85 -37.20 -36.17
N SER A 172 12.91 -37.78 -35.61
CA SER A 172 14.12 -38.10 -36.35
C SER A 172 13.75 -38.89 -37.59
N THR A 173 14.12 -38.33 -38.74
CA THR A 173 13.94 -38.86 -40.08
C THR A 173 14.44 -40.30 -40.19
N LYS A 174 13.54 -41.26 -40.37
CA LYS A 174 13.82 -42.48 -41.14
C LYS A 174 12.68 -42.73 -42.11
N LYS A 175 12.91 -42.29 -43.35
CA LYS A 175 12.24 -42.77 -44.56
C LYS A 175 12.16 -44.30 -44.53
N LYS A 176 10.97 -44.87 -44.68
CA LYS A 176 10.76 -46.05 -45.51
C LYS A 176 9.56 -45.82 -46.41
N LEU A 177 9.87 -45.84 -47.70
CA LEU A 177 8.97 -45.81 -48.85
C LEU A 177 8.36 -47.20 -49.06
N SER A 178 7.07 -47.23 -49.39
CA SER A 178 6.40 -48.05 -50.44
C SER A 178 4.90 -48.03 -50.13
N GLU A 179 4.08 -47.29 -50.90
CA GLU A 179 3.27 -47.79 -52.04
C GLU A 179 2.11 -48.69 -51.58
N GLN A 180 0.86 -48.58 -52.02
CA GLN A 180 0.14 -47.77 -53.02
C GLN A 180 -1.36 -48.16 -52.90
N ALA A 181 -2.22 -47.39 -53.57
CA ALA A 181 -3.57 -47.77 -54.05
C ALA A 181 -4.79 -47.61 -53.12
N SER A 182 -5.37 -46.41 -53.21
CA SER A 182 -6.71 -46.11 -53.78
C SER A 182 -8.00 -46.59 -53.09
N ASN A 183 -8.82 -45.56 -52.79
CA ASN A 183 -10.22 -45.37 -53.22
C ASN A 183 -11.40 -45.63 -52.26
N THR A 184 -12.16 -44.52 -52.08
CA THR A 184 -13.62 -44.33 -52.03
C THR A 184 -14.48 -44.78 -50.83
N TYR A 185 -15.01 -43.76 -50.15
CA TYR A 185 -16.44 -43.45 -49.89
C TYR A 185 -17.36 -44.45 -49.15
N SER A 186 -17.81 -43.99 -47.97
CA SER A 186 -19.15 -44.08 -47.36
C SER A 186 -19.78 -45.43 -46.96
N ASP A 187 -20.06 -45.57 -45.66
CA ASP A 187 -21.41 -45.49 -45.05
C ASP A 187 -21.77 -46.61 -44.04
N SER A 188 -22.42 -46.17 -42.96
CA SER A 188 -23.43 -46.80 -42.08
C SER A 188 -23.15 -48.05 -41.22
N SER A 189 -23.26 -47.81 -39.90
CA SER A 189 -23.95 -48.54 -38.82
C SER A 189 -24.23 -50.06 -38.89
N SER A 190 -23.90 -50.77 -37.78
CA SER A 190 -24.83 -51.45 -36.85
C SER A 190 -24.26 -52.72 -36.19
N VAL A 191 -24.31 -52.69 -34.84
CA VAL A 191 -24.52 -53.74 -33.82
C VAL A 191 -24.50 -55.23 -34.22
N HIS A 192 -23.60 -56.02 -33.60
CA HIS A 192 -23.88 -57.15 -32.67
C HIS A 192 -22.73 -58.20 -32.56
N GLU A 193 -22.41 -58.55 -31.32
CA GLU A 193 -21.72 -59.77 -30.81
C GLU A 193 -22.44 -61.09 -31.21
N PRO A 194 -21.88 -62.33 -31.06
CA PRO A 194 -21.02 -62.81 -29.94
C PRO A 194 -19.96 -63.93 -30.18
N SER A 195 -19.14 -64.19 -29.13
CA SER A 195 -18.52 -65.47 -28.68
C SER A 195 -17.27 -66.13 -29.34
N SER A 196 -16.09 -65.96 -28.69
CA SER A 196 -15.03 -66.90 -28.16
C SER A 196 -14.69 -68.29 -28.79
N PRO A 197 -13.56 -68.98 -28.43
CA PRO A 197 -12.33 -68.62 -27.66
C PRO A 197 -10.97 -69.09 -28.29
N SER A 198 -9.81 -68.65 -27.75
CA SER A 198 -8.69 -69.51 -27.27
C SER A 198 -7.31 -68.82 -27.18
N ALA A 199 -6.68 -68.97 -26.01
CA ALA A 199 -5.24 -68.96 -25.64
C ALA A 199 -4.41 -67.70 -25.99
N GLY A 200 -3.72 -67.02 -25.08
CA GLY A 200 -3.35 -67.28 -23.69
C GLY A 200 -2.00 -66.60 -23.46
N GLU A 201 -1.87 -65.78 -22.42
CA GLU A 201 -0.70 -65.68 -21.53
C GLU A 201 -0.94 -64.59 -20.49
N VAL A 202 -0.64 -64.98 -19.26
CA VAL A 202 -0.97 -64.37 -17.96
C VAL A 202 0.15 -63.44 -17.52
N GLU A 203 -0.19 -62.23 -17.09
CA GLU A 203 0.62 -61.46 -16.12
C GLU A 203 -0.35 -60.77 -15.15
N ALA A 204 0.03 -60.82 -13.87
CA ALA A 204 -0.85 -60.82 -12.72
C ALA A 204 -1.60 -59.50 -12.45
N GLU A 205 -2.88 -59.66 -12.09
CA GLU A 205 -3.67 -58.64 -11.42
C GLU A 205 -3.37 -58.60 -9.93
N SER A 206 -3.24 -57.39 -9.40
CA SER A 206 -3.59 -57.08 -8.02
C SER A 206 -4.77 -56.13 -8.07
N ASP A 207 -5.94 -56.67 -7.74
CA ASP A 207 -7.17 -55.97 -7.37
C ASP A 207 -6.89 -54.88 -6.35
N ASP A 208 -7.30 -53.64 -6.66
CA ASP A 208 -7.78 -52.63 -5.72
C ASP A 208 -8.43 -51.50 -6.55
N GLU A 209 -9.58 -51.80 -7.17
CA GLU A 209 -10.55 -50.78 -7.58
C GLU A 209 -11.84 -51.05 -6.81
N ASP A 210 -12.26 -50.10 -5.97
CA ASP A 210 -13.66 -49.66 -5.77
C ASP A 210 -13.74 -48.68 -4.58
N ASP A 211 -13.36 -47.40 -4.80
CA ASP A 211 -13.93 -46.27 -4.02
C ASP A 211 -13.67 -44.84 -4.60
N ASP A 212 -12.90 -44.66 -5.69
CA ASP A 212 -12.47 -43.32 -6.15
C ASP A 212 -13.26 -42.71 -7.35
N ASP A 213 -14.24 -43.42 -7.91
CA ASP A 213 -14.89 -42.99 -9.16
C ASP A 213 -15.95 -41.88 -8.98
N ASP A 214 -16.42 -41.65 -7.75
CA ASP A 214 -17.39 -40.59 -7.44
C ASP A 214 -16.73 -39.21 -7.24
N ASP A 215 -15.44 -39.15 -6.84
CA ASP A 215 -14.74 -37.88 -6.58
C ASP A 215 -14.24 -37.20 -7.87
N PHE A 216 -13.89 -38.00 -8.89
CA PHE A 216 -13.47 -37.50 -10.21
C PHE A 216 -14.59 -36.76 -10.97
N LYS A 217 -15.84 -37.22 -10.87
CA LYS A 217 -17.00 -36.54 -11.51
C LYS A 217 -17.35 -35.23 -10.80
N LYS A 218 -17.18 -35.15 -9.49
CA LYS A 218 -17.47 -33.96 -8.69
C LYS A 218 -16.46 -32.84 -8.95
N GLY A 219 -15.17 -33.17 -9.07
CA GLY A 219 -14.12 -32.21 -9.40
C GLY A 219 -14.30 -31.55 -10.78
N SER A 220 -14.78 -32.29 -11.78
CA SER A 220 -15.03 -31.75 -13.14
C SER A 220 -16.18 -30.74 -13.19
N MET A 221 -17.15 -30.79 -12.27
CA MET A 221 -18.30 -29.88 -12.26
C MET A 221 -17.98 -28.55 -11.54
N GLU A 222 -17.06 -28.57 -10.57
CA GLU A 222 -16.62 -27.37 -9.85
C GLU A 222 -15.56 -26.54 -10.60
N GLU A 223 -14.82 -27.17 -11.53
CA GLU A 223 -13.83 -26.51 -12.39
C GLU A 223 -14.44 -25.53 -13.39
N GLY A 224 -15.78 -25.56 -13.60
CA GLY A 224 -16.47 -24.66 -14.51
C GLY A 224 -16.05 -24.87 -15.97
N THR A 225 -16.00 -23.79 -16.75
CA THR A 225 -15.61 -23.85 -18.16
C THR A 225 -14.14 -24.25 -18.35
N ALA A 226 -13.28 -24.02 -17.36
CA ALA A 226 -11.87 -24.41 -17.40
C ALA A 226 -11.64 -25.93 -17.56
N GLY A 227 -12.62 -26.75 -17.20
CA GLY A 227 -12.56 -28.22 -17.33
C GLY A 227 -12.49 -28.71 -18.80
N SER A 228 -12.95 -27.91 -19.77
CA SER A 228 -13.07 -28.30 -21.18
C SER A 228 -12.51 -27.28 -22.17
N GLU A 229 -11.24 -26.90 -22.05
CA GLU A 229 -10.55 -26.03 -23.02
C GLU A 229 -10.25 -26.73 -24.36
N ALA A 230 -10.32 -25.99 -25.47
CA ALA A 230 -9.98 -26.42 -26.82
C ALA A 230 -8.50 -26.81 -26.98
N PHE A 231 -8.18 -27.52 -28.06
CA PHE A 231 -6.79 -27.78 -28.44
C PHE A 231 -6.14 -26.51 -29.00
N ALA A 232 -4.93 -26.19 -28.53
CA ALA A 232 -4.18 -25.06 -29.05
C ALA A 232 -3.63 -25.36 -30.45
N THR A 233 -3.81 -24.41 -31.38
CA THR A 233 -3.12 -24.44 -32.66
C THR A 233 -1.65 -24.08 -32.51
N GLU A 234 -0.90 -24.24 -33.60
CA GLU A 234 0.53 -23.91 -33.64
C GLU A 234 0.76 -22.41 -33.38
N GLU A 235 -0.09 -21.54 -33.94
CA GLU A 235 0.06 -20.09 -33.86
C GLU A 235 -0.02 -19.57 -32.42
N MET A 236 -0.96 -20.11 -31.62
CA MET A 236 -1.11 -19.80 -30.20
C MET A 236 -0.06 -20.50 -29.34
N SER A 237 0.31 -21.75 -29.68
CA SER A 237 1.36 -22.50 -28.97
C SER A 237 2.73 -21.81 -29.06
N ASN A 238 3.02 -21.13 -30.17
CA ASN A 238 4.27 -20.40 -30.40
C ASN A 238 4.40 -19.13 -29.54
N LEU A 239 3.32 -18.67 -28.91
CA LEU A 239 3.37 -17.54 -27.96
C LEU A 239 3.72 -17.99 -26.53
N VAL A 240 3.66 -19.29 -26.24
CA VAL A 240 3.84 -19.84 -24.89
C VAL A 240 5.31 -20.18 -24.64
N SER A 241 5.93 -19.44 -23.74
CA SER A 241 7.32 -19.62 -23.31
C SER A 241 7.42 -20.20 -21.89
N TYR A 242 7.54 -19.34 -20.88
CA TYR A 242 7.86 -19.72 -19.49
C TYR A 242 6.67 -20.15 -18.62
N VAL A 243 5.44 -19.90 -19.07
CA VAL A 243 4.22 -20.19 -18.30
C VAL A 243 3.41 -21.24 -19.04
N GLN A 244 3.92 -22.48 -19.07
CA GLN A 244 3.27 -23.58 -19.78
C GLN A 244 2.32 -24.34 -18.84
N PRO A 245 0.99 -24.23 -19.00
CA PRO A 245 0.04 -24.98 -18.19
C PRO A 245 0.08 -26.47 -18.56
N VAL A 246 0.16 -27.33 -17.54
CA VAL A 246 0.07 -28.79 -17.67
C VAL A 246 -0.94 -29.34 -16.66
N LYS A 247 -1.61 -30.43 -17.02
CA LYS A 247 -2.45 -31.17 -16.06
C LYS A 247 -1.58 -31.66 -14.91
N PHE A 248 -1.97 -31.33 -13.69
CA PHE A 248 -1.27 -31.78 -12.50
C PHE A 248 -1.50 -33.28 -12.31
N ASN A 249 -0.43 -34.01 -12.01
CA ASN A 249 -0.50 -35.44 -11.69
C ASN A 249 -0.19 -35.63 -10.19
N SER A 250 1.08 -35.45 -9.80
CA SER A 250 1.50 -35.46 -8.40
C SER A 250 2.71 -34.54 -8.19
N PHE A 251 2.98 -34.20 -6.93
CA PHE A 251 4.18 -33.44 -6.57
C PHE A 251 5.47 -34.21 -6.90
N GLU A 252 5.48 -35.53 -6.67
CA GLU A 252 6.62 -36.39 -6.98
C GLU A 252 6.92 -36.43 -8.48
N ALA A 253 5.88 -36.60 -9.31
CA ALA A 253 6.03 -36.60 -10.77
C ALA A 253 6.59 -35.26 -11.27
N SER A 254 6.08 -34.14 -10.75
CA SER A 254 6.55 -32.79 -11.10
C SER A 254 8.01 -32.57 -10.70
N LYS A 255 8.39 -33.00 -9.48
CA LYS A 255 9.76 -32.96 -8.97
C LYS A 255 10.72 -33.80 -9.80
N LYS A 256 10.29 -35.00 -10.25
CA LYS A 256 11.08 -35.89 -11.11
C LYS A 256 11.28 -35.31 -12.51
N ILE A 257 10.26 -34.66 -13.07
CA ILE A 257 10.33 -34.00 -14.38
C ILE A 257 11.22 -32.74 -14.30
N ASN A 258 11.21 -32.02 -13.17
CA ASN A 258 12.09 -30.88 -12.86
C ASN A 258 12.09 -29.77 -13.93
N ARG A 259 10.91 -29.42 -14.47
CA ARG A 259 10.73 -28.36 -15.47
C ARG A 259 10.07 -27.13 -14.86
N SER A 260 10.86 -26.12 -14.49
CA SER A 260 10.37 -24.90 -13.83
C SER A 260 9.37 -24.09 -14.68
N TYR A 261 9.45 -24.18 -16.01
CA TYR A 261 8.53 -23.50 -16.93
C TYR A 261 7.16 -24.19 -17.05
N GLN A 262 6.99 -25.40 -16.49
CA GLN A 262 5.69 -26.03 -16.37
C GLN A 262 5.00 -25.56 -15.10
N MET A 263 3.71 -25.26 -15.21
CA MET A 263 2.87 -24.79 -14.11
C MET A 263 1.50 -25.47 -14.15
N SER A 264 0.81 -25.49 -13.01
CA SER A 264 -0.54 -26.05 -12.90
C SER A 264 -1.51 -25.03 -12.31
N SER A 265 -2.75 -25.07 -12.80
CA SER A 265 -3.87 -24.29 -12.26
C SER A 265 -4.78 -25.23 -11.47
N PHE A 266 -5.22 -24.81 -10.30
CA PHE A 266 -6.04 -25.58 -9.37
C PHE A 266 -7.28 -24.76 -9.00
N VAL A 267 -8.46 -25.39 -9.09
CA VAL A 267 -9.65 -24.87 -8.42
C VAL A 267 -9.45 -24.89 -6.91
N GLU A 268 -10.05 -23.95 -6.17
CA GLU A 268 -9.81 -23.77 -4.73
C GLU A 268 -10.03 -25.06 -3.90
N THR A 269 -10.94 -25.94 -4.30
CA THR A 269 -11.25 -27.20 -3.61
C THR A 269 -10.12 -28.21 -3.77
N LYS A 270 -9.67 -28.46 -5.00
CA LYS A 270 -8.49 -29.29 -5.28
C LYS A 270 -7.22 -28.73 -4.62
N ALA A 271 -7.04 -27.41 -4.66
CA ALA A 271 -5.90 -26.77 -4.00
C ALA A 271 -5.94 -26.96 -2.48
N LEU A 272 -7.12 -26.88 -1.88
CA LEU A 272 -7.31 -27.09 -0.44
C LEU A 272 -7.06 -28.56 -0.05
N GLU A 273 -7.47 -29.52 -0.88
CA GLU A 273 -7.14 -30.94 -0.68
C GLU A 273 -5.64 -31.20 -0.73
N GLN A 274 -4.92 -30.61 -1.70
CA GLN A 274 -3.45 -30.73 -1.75
C GLN A 274 -2.79 -30.08 -0.54
N LEU A 275 -3.32 -28.94 -0.09
CA LEU A 275 -2.83 -28.24 1.11
C LEU A 275 -3.04 -29.08 2.39
N THR A 276 -4.13 -29.83 2.50
CA THR A 276 -4.39 -30.64 3.70
C THR A 276 -3.71 -32.00 3.65
N LYS A 277 -3.60 -32.63 2.48
CA LYS A 277 -2.99 -33.96 2.31
C LYS A 277 -1.45 -33.89 2.28
N SER A 278 -0.88 -32.90 1.60
CA SER A 278 0.57 -32.83 1.33
C SER A 278 1.10 -31.38 1.36
N PRO A 279 1.03 -30.72 2.53
CA PRO A 279 1.35 -29.29 2.65
C PRO A 279 2.83 -28.96 2.39
N VAL A 280 3.75 -29.80 2.87
CA VAL A 280 5.20 -29.57 2.74
C VAL A 280 5.62 -29.72 1.27
N GLU A 281 5.12 -30.76 0.61
CA GLU A 281 5.35 -31.01 -0.81
C GLU A 281 4.83 -29.87 -1.68
N PHE A 282 3.71 -29.26 -1.29
CA PHE A 282 3.17 -28.11 -2.00
C PHE A 282 4.08 -26.87 -1.87
N VAL A 283 4.64 -26.63 -0.69
CA VAL A 283 5.67 -25.58 -0.50
C VAL A 283 6.90 -25.85 -1.35
N GLU A 284 7.40 -27.09 -1.38
CA GLU A 284 8.57 -27.47 -2.18
C GLU A 284 8.32 -27.30 -3.69
N TYR A 285 7.14 -27.70 -4.18
CA TYR A 285 6.72 -27.46 -5.57
C TYR A 285 6.78 -25.97 -5.92
N ASN A 286 6.27 -25.11 -5.03
CA ASN A 286 6.20 -23.67 -5.22
C ASN A 286 7.55 -22.93 -5.09
N LYS A 287 8.64 -23.61 -4.75
CA LYS A 287 10.00 -23.05 -4.85
C LYS A 287 10.49 -23.02 -6.30
N LEU A 288 10.10 -24.01 -7.09
CA LEU A 288 10.63 -24.24 -8.44
C LEU A 288 9.64 -23.92 -9.56
N GLN A 289 8.34 -24.11 -9.30
CA GLN A 289 7.27 -23.99 -10.28
C GLN A 289 6.21 -23.00 -9.82
N LEU A 290 5.38 -22.52 -10.76
CA LEU A 290 4.24 -21.67 -10.46
C LEU A 290 2.99 -22.52 -10.22
N SER A 291 2.18 -22.12 -9.24
CA SER A 291 0.80 -22.58 -9.07
C SER A 291 -0.17 -21.41 -9.19
N ARG A 292 -1.26 -21.64 -9.92
CA ARG A 292 -2.41 -20.73 -10.00
C ARG A 292 -3.59 -21.32 -9.26
N ILE A 293 -4.21 -20.55 -8.38
CA ILE A 293 -5.42 -20.93 -7.66
C ILE A 293 -6.57 -20.04 -8.12
N TYR A 294 -7.74 -20.62 -8.39
CA TYR A 294 -8.93 -19.85 -8.80
C TYR A 294 -10.20 -20.30 -8.06
N PRO A 295 -11.20 -19.41 -7.89
CA PRO A 295 -12.43 -19.73 -7.16
C PRO A 295 -13.25 -20.80 -7.88
N LYS A 296 -13.98 -21.63 -7.12
CA LYS A 296 -14.86 -22.67 -7.69
C LYS A 296 -16.11 -22.09 -8.34
N GLY A 297 -16.65 -22.79 -9.33
CA GLY A 297 -17.84 -22.37 -10.08
C GLY A 297 -19.10 -22.15 -9.24
N THR A 298 -19.21 -22.75 -8.04
CA THR A 298 -20.37 -22.53 -7.16
C THR A 298 -20.44 -21.12 -6.58
N ARG A 299 -19.37 -20.32 -6.68
CA ARG A 299 -19.34 -18.90 -6.24
C ARG A 299 -19.95 -17.98 -7.30
N VAL A 300 -21.22 -18.23 -7.62
CA VAL A 300 -21.96 -17.52 -8.67
C VAL A 300 -22.13 -16.03 -8.41
N ASP A 301 -22.02 -15.62 -7.14
CA ASP A 301 -22.06 -14.23 -6.67
C ASP A 301 -20.72 -13.50 -6.80
N SER A 302 -19.69 -14.18 -7.34
CA SER A 302 -18.32 -13.68 -7.41
C SER A 302 -17.67 -13.45 -6.04
N SER A 303 -18.09 -14.17 -4.99
CA SER A 303 -17.41 -14.17 -3.69
C SER A 303 -15.98 -14.69 -3.79
N ASN A 304 -15.11 -14.31 -2.85
CA ASN A 304 -13.72 -14.78 -2.79
C ASN A 304 -13.47 -15.77 -1.66
N TYR A 305 -12.52 -16.67 -1.87
CA TYR A 305 -11.90 -17.48 -0.81
C TYR A 305 -10.82 -16.67 -0.07
N ASN A 306 -10.35 -17.15 1.09
CA ASN A 306 -9.28 -16.47 1.83
C ASN A 306 -7.91 -16.76 1.17
N PRO A 307 -7.22 -15.75 0.58
CA PRO A 307 -5.98 -15.99 -0.15
C PRO A 307 -4.82 -16.42 0.75
N GLN A 308 -4.86 -16.09 2.05
CA GLN A 308 -3.82 -16.45 3.01
C GLN A 308 -3.59 -17.96 3.07
N LEU A 309 -4.64 -18.78 2.88
CA LEU A 309 -4.54 -20.24 2.89
C LEU A 309 -3.49 -20.74 1.89
N PHE A 310 -3.50 -20.18 0.68
CA PHE A 310 -2.60 -20.60 -0.40
C PHE A 310 -1.28 -19.84 -0.39
N TRP A 311 -1.24 -18.59 0.12
CA TRP A 311 0.03 -17.93 0.39
C TRP A 311 0.86 -18.68 1.44
N ASN A 312 0.23 -19.34 2.41
CA ASN A 312 0.91 -20.19 3.40
C ASN A 312 1.63 -21.40 2.77
N ALA A 313 1.12 -21.94 1.65
CA ALA A 313 1.80 -22.97 0.85
C ALA A 313 2.73 -22.40 -0.24
N GLY A 314 2.87 -21.08 -0.32
CA GLY A 314 3.73 -20.45 -1.31
C GLY A 314 3.10 -20.33 -2.70
N CYS A 315 1.79 -20.51 -2.87
CA CYS A 315 1.17 -20.34 -4.18
C CYS A 315 1.32 -18.90 -4.66
N GLN A 316 1.77 -18.70 -5.91
CA GLN A 316 2.12 -17.38 -6.43
C GLN A 316 0.92 -16.65 -7.02
N LEU A 317 0.14 -17.35 -7.85
CA LEU A 317 -0.95 -16.78 -8.65
C LEU A 317 -2.30 -17.08 -8.00
N VAL A 318 -2.54 -16.51 -6.82
CA VAL A 318 -3.78 -16.70 -6.05
C VAL A 318 -4.84 -15.73 -6.57
N ALA A 319 -5.62 -16.17 -7.56
CA ALA A 319 -6.53 -15.34 -8.33
C ALA A 319 -7.85 -15.08 -7.61
N LEU A 320 -8.26 -13.81 -7.54
CA LEU A 320 -9.49 -13.35 -6.89
C LEU A 320 -10.40 -12.59 -7.86
N ASN A 321 -11.70 -12.53 -7.54
CA ASN A 321 -12.72 -11.74 -8.22
C ASN A 321 -12.62 -10.26 -7.79
N PHE A 322 -12.00 -9.40 -8.63
CA PHE A 322 -11.73 -7.98 -8.32
C PHE A 322 -12.98 -7.11 -8.23
N GLN A 323 -14.08 -7.54 -8.84
CA GLN A 323 -15.37 -6.86 -8.78
C GLN A 323 -16.03 -6.94 -7.39
N THR A 324 -15.64 -7.91 -6.55
CA THR A 324 -16.21 -8.12 -5.22
C THR A 324 -15.22 -7.68 -4.15
N ILE A 325 -15.49 -6.55 -3.48
CA ILE A 325 -14.62 -6.01 -2.42
C ILE A 325 -15.01 -6.58 -1.05
N ASP A 326 -14.81 -7.89 -0.89
CA ASP A 326 -14.97 -8.58 0.40
C ASP A 326 -13.68 -8.55 1.24
N LEU A 327 -13.68 -9.23 2.39
CA LEU A 327 -12.52 -9.28 3.28
C LEU A 327 -11.27 -9.81 2.57
N SER A 328 -11.42 -10.81 1.72
CA SER A 328 -10.32 -11.40 0.96
C SER A 328 -9.71 -10.40 -0.02
N MET A 329 -10.54 -9.65 -0.75
CA MET A 329 -10.05 -8.60 -1.62
C MET A 329 -9.40 -7.44 -0.85
N MET A 330 -9.95 -7.05 0.31
CA MET A 330 -9.31 -6.07 1.20
C MET A 330 -7.91 -6.52 1.61
N LEU A 331 -7.74 -7.80 2.00
CA LEU A 331 -6.44 -8.39 2.33
C LEU A 331 -5.46 -8.32 1.14
N ASN A 332 -5.93 -8.69 -0.05
CA ASN A 332 -5.14 -8.63 -1.28
C ASN A 332 -4.66 -7.20 -1.59
N LEU A 333 -5.56 -6.22 -1.58
CA LEU A 333 -5.22 -4.81 -1.81
C LEU A 333 -4.29 -4.23 -0.73
N GLY A 334 -4.39 -4.73 0.50
CA GLY A 334 -3.48 -4.40 1.59
C GLY A 334 -2.08 -4.99 1.38
N MET A 335 -1.99 -6.27 1.03
CA MET A 335 -0.72 -6.99 0.81
C MET A 335 0.09 -6.37 -0.33
N TYR A 336 -0.56 -6.05 -1.46
CA TYR A 336 0.08 -5.50 -2.65
C TYR A 336 0.20 -3.97 -2.64
N GLU A 337 -0.12 -3.29 -1.53
CA GLU A 337 0.28 -1.90 -1.34
C GLU A 337 1.80 -1.76 -1.19
N TYR A 338 2.43 -2.73 -0.53
CA TYR A 338 3.84 -2.74 -0.20
C TYR A 338 4.71 -3.08 -1.42
N ASN A 339 6.02 -2.83 -1.34
CA ASN A 339 6.96 -2.95 -2.46
C ASN A 339 6.56 -2.06 -3.67
N GLY A 340 6.18 -0.81 -3.40
CA GLY A 340 5.90 0.20 -4.44
C GLY A 340 4.65 -0.06 -5.27
N LYS A 341 3.69 -0.85 -4.78
CA LYS A 341 2.49 -1.27 -5.55
C LYS A 341 2.81 -1.98 -6.87
N CYS A 342 3.96 -2.63 -6.93
CA CYS A 342 4.44 -3.24 -8.17
C CYS A 342 3.70 -4.55 -8.54
N GLY A 343 2.91 -5.10 -7.62
CA GLY A 343 2.17 -6.35 -7.82
C GLY A 343 2.97 -7.63 -7.55
N TYR A 344 4.23 -7.49 -7.11
CA TYR A 344 5.11 -8.58 -6.71
C TYR A 344 5.55 -8.40 -5.26
N ARG A 345 5.46 -9.45 -4.45
CA ARG A 345 5.92 -9.49 -3.06
C ARG A 345 6.85 -10.68 -2.89
N LEU A 346 8.08 -10.45 -2.43
CA LEU A 346 9.04 -11.52 -2.23
C LEU A 346 8.57 -12.44 -1.11
N LYS A 347 8.58 -13.76 -1.36
CA LYS A 347 8.25 -14.75 -0.33
C LYS A 347 9.29 -14.75 0.79
N PRO A 348 8.91 -15.18 2.00
CA PRO A 348 9.89 -15.43 3.06
C PRO A 348 10.99 -16.42 2.66
N GLU A 349 12.16 -16.34 3.29
CA GLU A 349 13.37 -17.07 2.88
C GLU A 349 13.22 -18.60 2.87
N PHE A 350 12.62 -19.18 3.91
CA PHE A 350 12.40 -20.62 4.05
C PHE A 350 11.39 -21.18 3.04
N MET A 351 10.55 -20.33 2.42
CA MET A 351 9.65 -20.72 1.33
C MET A 351 10.31 -20.67 -0.05
N ARG A 352 11.61 -20.35 -0.11
CA ARG A 352 12.39 -20.19 -1.35
C ARG A 352 13.64 -21.06 -1.36
N ARG A 353 14.25 -21.27 -0.20
CA ARG A 353 15.49 -22.01 -0.06
C ARG A 353 15.28 -23.51 -0.32
N PRO A 354 16.06 -24.14 -1.21
CA PRO A 354 15.90 -25.57 -1.53
C PRO A 354 16.35 -26.49 -0.38
N ASP A 355 17.20 -26.01 0.53
CA ASP A 355 17.76 -26.77 1.65
C ASP A 355 16.91 -26.71 2.94
N LYS A 356 15.86 -25.88 2.96
CA LYS A 356 14.99 -25.69 4.12
C LYS A 356 13.61 -26.25 3.87
N HIS A 357 13.13 -27.13 4.73
CA HIS A 357 11.76 -27.64 4.67
C HIS A 357 10.89 -26.80 5.59
N PHE A 358 9.66 -26.52 5.17
CA PHE A 358 8.72 -25.71 5.92
C PHE A 358 7.34 -26.35 5.91
N ASP A 359 6.82 -26.61 7.10
CA ASP A 359 5.44 -27.04 7.29
C ASP A 359 4.57 -25.82 7.63
N PRO A 360 3.63 -25.43 6.73
CA PRO A 360 2.67 -24.35 6.97
C PRO A 360 1.79 -24.54 8.22
N PHE A 361 1.67 -25.76 8.76
CA PHE A 361 0.87 -26.08 9.95
C PHE A 361 1.68 -26.20 11.23
N ALA A 362 3.00 -25.94 11.19
CA ALA A 362 3.86 -26.00 12.37
C ALA A 362 3.36 -25.08 13.50
N GLU A 363 3.15 -25.64 14.69
CA GLU A 363 2.71 -24.88 15.88
C GLU A 363 3.89 -24.35 16.72
N SER A 364 5.05 -25.00 16.60
CA SER A 364 6.29 -24.61 17.27
C SER A 364 7.05 -23.53 16.49
N THR A 365 7.99 -22.86 17.16
CA THR A 365 8.94 -21.99 16.44
C THR A 365 9.75 -22.84 15.47
N VAL A 366 9.93 -22.36 14.24
CA VAL A 366 10.73 -23.05 13.22
C VAL A 366 12.17 -22.60 13.32
N ASP A 367 13.11 -23.55 13.27
CA ASP A 367 14.54 -23.24 13.35
C ASP A 367 14.99 -22.27 12.25
N GLY A 368 15.76 -21.26 12.64
CA GLY A 368 16.18 -20.16 11.77
C GLY A 368 15.14 -19.06 11.53
N ILE A 369 13.94 -19.14 12.13
CA ILE A 369 12.92 -18.08 12.07
C ILE A 369 12.81 -17.39 13.43
N VAL A 370 13.04 -16.08 13.45
CA VAL A 370 12.80 -15.26 14.66
C VAL A 370 11.31 -14.96 14.75
N ALA A 371 10.63 -15.64 15.68
CA ALA A 371 9.25 -15.37 16.03
C ALA A 371 9.12 -14.02 16.77
N ASN A 372 7.95 -13.38 16.71
CA ASN A 372 7.71 -12.10 17.40
C ASN A 372 6.56 -12.19 18.42
N THR A 373 6.63 -11.32 19.42
CA THR A 373 5.50 -10.95 20.28
C THR A 373 4.95 -9.60 19.80
N LEU A 374 3.64 -9.52 19.54
CA LEU A 374 2.96 -8.30 19.12
C LEU A 374 1.92 -7.90 20.18
N SER A 375 1.99 -6.67 20.67
CA SER A 375 1.01 -6.08 21.58
C SER A 375 0.47 -4.78 21.00
N VAL A 376 -0.85 -4.63 20.91
CA VAL A 376 -1.49 -3.45 20.34
C VAL A 376 -2.56 -2.93 21.30
N LYS A 377 -2.33 -1.74 21.84
CA LYS A 377 -3.30 -1.04 22.68
C LYS A 377 -3.99 0.04 21.86
N ILE A 378 -5.30 -0.10 21.68
CA ILE A 378 -6.15 0.94 21.10
C ILE A 378 -6.41 1.99 22.18
N ILE A 379 -6.04 3.24 21.92
CA ILE A 379 -6.18 4.33 22.90
C ILE A 379 -7.36 5.23 22.55
N SER A 380 -7.41 5.73 21.31
CA SER A 380 -8.47 6.64 20.88
C SER A 380 -8.65 6.64 19.37
N GLY A 381 -9.74 7.25 18.90
CA GLY A 381 -10.01 7.51 17.50
C GLY A 381 -10.28 8.99 17.26
N GLN A 382 -10.11 9.45 16.02
CA GLN A 382 -10.34 10.82 15.62
C GLN A 382 -11.14 10.86 14.33
N PHE A 383 -12.19 11.70 14.32
CA PHE A 383 -13.03 12.01 13.16
C PHE A 383 -13.52 10.76 12.40
N LEU A 384 -13.98 9.74 13.12
CA LEU A 384 -14.33 8.44 12.54
C LEU A 384 -15.59 8.53 11.68
N THR A 385 -16.61 9.24 12.16
CA THR A 385 -17.82 9.55 11.38
C THR A 385 -18.36 10.92 11.78
N ASP A 386 -19.11 11.54 10.87
CA ASP A 386 -19.81 12.80 11.06
C ASP A 386 -21.11 12.64 11.88
N LYS A 387 -21.59 11.40 12.02
CA LYS A 387 -22.78 11.06 12.80
C LYS A 387 -22.47 10.94 14.28
N LYS A 388 -23.45 11.31 15.12
CA LYS A 388 -23.44 11.00 16.56
C LYS A 388 -23.87 9.54 16.78
N VAL A 389 -22.93 8.63 16.61
CA VAL A 389 -23.12 7.19 16.80
C VAL A 389 -21.95 6.63 17.60
N GLY A 390 -22.17 5.53 18.32
CA GLY A 390 -21.09 4.79 18.94
C GLY A 390 -20.19 4.16 17.88
N THR A 391 -18.93 3.94 18.22
CA THR A 391 -17.95 3.27 17.35
C THR A 391 -17.12 2.28 18.14
N TYR A 392 -16.70 1.21 17.49
CA TYR A 392 -15.81 0.21 18.08
C TYR A 392 -14.74 -0.21 17.08
N VAL A 393 -13.64 -0.74 17.60
CA VAL A 393 -12.49 -1.20 16.84
C VAL A 393 -12.36 -2.71 16.98
N GLU A 394 -12.09 -3.39 15.88
CA GLU A 394 -11.76 -4.81 15.84
C GLU A 394 -10.33 -5.00 15.32
N ILE A 395 -9.60 -5.94 15.91
CA ILE A 395 -8.26 -6.34 15.45
C ILE A 395 -8.30 -7.82 15.08
N ASP A 396 -7.89 -8.10 13.85
CA ASP A 396 -7.71 -9.44 13.31
C ASP A 396 -6.24 -9.66 12.94
N MET A 397 -5.81 -10.92 12.99
CA MET A 397 -4.48 -11.37 12.59
C MET A 397 -4.61 -12.45 11.51
N PHE A 398 -3.92 -12.29 10.38
CA PHE A 398 -3.85 -13.25 9.28
C PHE A 398 -2.41 -13.68 9.06
N GLY A 399 -2.17 -14.97 8.82
CA GLY A 399 -0.84 -15.53 8.58
C GLY A 399 -0.93 -17.05 8.48
N LEU A 400 0.03 -17.76 9.07
CA LEU A 400 -0.11 -19.20 9.29
C LEU A 400 -1.36 -19.52 10.13
N PRO A 401 -1.89 -20.75 10.08
CA PRO A 401 -3.02 -21.15 10.91
C PRO A 401 -2.78 -20.87 12.40
N VAL A 402 -1.57 -21.18 12.90
CA VAL A 402 -1.17 -20.92 14.29
C VAL A 402 -1.13 -19.42 14.66
N ASP A 403 -0.84 -18.55 13.70
CA ASP A 403 -0.75 -17.09 13.89
C ASP A 403 -2.08 -16.38 13.65
N THR A 404 -3.01 -17.04 12.95
CA THR A 404 -4.28 -16.45 12.58
C THR A 404 -5.19 -16.35 13.81
N ARG A 405 -5.73 -15.14 14.05
CA ARG A 405 -6.73 -14.86 15.10
C ARG A 405 -7.80 -13.98 14.50
N ARG A 406 -8.96 -14.56 14.22
CA ARG A 406 -10.13 -13.83 13.69
C ARG A 406 -11.08 -13.45 14.81
N LYS A 407 -11.63 -12.23 14.75
CA LYS A 407 -12.48 -11.67 15.81
C LYS A 407 -11.82 -11.78 17.19
N GLY A 408 -10.49 -11.72 17.22
CA GLY A 408 -9.69 -11.99 18.42
C GLY A 408 -9.76 -10.85 19.44
N PHE A 409 -10.09 -9.64 18.99
CA PHE A 409 -10.23 -8.48 19.85
C PHE A 409 -11.27 -7.52 19.31
N LYS A 410 -12.08 -6.99 20.24
CA LYS A 410 -13.10 -5.98 19.98
C LYS A 410 -13.18 -5.05 21.17
N THR A 411 -13.05 -3.75 20.93
CA THR A 411 -13.25 -2.75 22.00
C THR A 411 -14.73 -2.63 22.35
N LYS A 412 -15.05 -2.10 23.54
CA LYS A 412 -16.40 -1.59 23.81
C LYS A 412 -16.78 -0.50 22.80
N THR A 413 -18.08 -0.43 22.51
CA THR A 413 -18.64 0.65 21.70
C THR A 413 -18.57 1.97 22.46
N SER A 414 -18.09 3.04 21.81
CA SER A 414 -18.06 4.36 22.39
C SER A 414 -19.48 4.89 22.68
N GLN A 415 -19.63 5.72 23.71
CA GLN A 415 -20.93 6.24 24.16
C GLN A 415 -21.47 7.35 23.24
N GLY A 416 -21.78 7.03 21.98
CA GLY A 416 -22.31 7.99 21.00
C GLY A 416 -21.29 9.04 20.50
N ASN A 417 -20.02 8.90 20.88
CA ASN A 417 -18.93 9.76 20.43
C ASN A 417 -18.13 9.10 19.32
N ALA A 418 -18.20 9.66 18.11
CA ALA A 418 -17.40 9.23 16.95
C ALA A 418 -16.31 10.24 16.54
N VAL A 419 -16.29 11.42 17.15
CA VAL A 419 -15.35 12.50 16.78
C VAL A 419 -14.02 12.30 17.48
N ASN A 420 -14.03 11.92 18.75
CA ASN A 420 -12.84 11.70 19.55
C ASN A 420 -13.04 10.62 20.64
N PRO A 421 -13.52 9.42 20.30
CA PRO A 421 -13.67 8.34 21.28
C PRO A 421 -12.33 7.96 21.89
N VAL A 422 -12.33 7.66 23.20
CA VAL A 422 -11.21 7.09 23.93
C VAL A 422 -11.66 5.72 24.45
N TRP A 423 -10.81 4.71 24.26
CA TRP A 423 -11.06 3.35 24.71
C TRP A 423 -10.02 3.00 25.77
N GLU A 424 -10.48 2.67 26.97
CA GLU A 424 -9.65 2.21 28.09
C GLU A 424 -9.70 0.69 28.18
N GLU A 425 -9.29 0.03 27.09
CA GLU A 425 -9.23 -1.42 27.02
C GLU A 425 -7.79 -1.91 27.24
N GLU A 426 -7.68 -3.18 27.64
CA GLU A 426 -6.40 -3.87 27.69
C GLU A 426 -5.81 -4.02 26.29
N ALA A 427 -4.49 -4.19 26.22
CA ALA A 427 -3.81 -4.40 24.95
C ALA A 427 -4.19 -5.77 24.37
N PHE A 428 -4.38 -5.81 23.06
CA PHE A 428 -4.44 -7.06 22.33
C PHE A 428 -3.03 -7.65 22.25
N VAL A 429 -2.80 -8.81 22.88
CA VAL A 429 -1.47 -9.43 22.96
C VAL A 429 -1.46 -10.75 22.19
N LEU A 430 -0.60 -10.83 21.19
CA LEU A 430 -0.17 -12.06 20.54
C LEU A 430 1.20 -12.42 21.07
N LYS A 431 1.24 -13.31 22.07
CA LYS A 431 2.48 -13.73 22.73
C LYS A 431 3.48 -14.32 21.74
N LYS A 432 2.99 -15.10 20.78
CA LYS A 432 3.80 -15.84 19.82
C LYS A 432 3.20 -15.69 18.42
N VAL A 433 3.95 -15.04 17.54
CA VAL A 433 3.74 -15.01 16.09
C VAL A 433 4.89 -15.83 15.49
N VAL A 434 4.60 -17.06 15.10
CA VAL A 434 5.57 -18.05 14.60
C VAL A 434 6.25 -17.53 13.34
N LEU A 435 5.47 -16.93 12.43
CA LEU A 435 6.00 -16.41 11.18
C LEU A 435 5.63 -14.95 10.89
N PRO A 436 6.37 -13.99 11.47
CA PRO A 436 6.07 -12.56 11.35
C PRO A 436 6.15 -12.01 9.93
N THR A 437 6.99 -12.59 9.07
CA THR A 437 7.17 -12.10 7.68
C THR A 437 5.98 -12.40 6.77
N LEU A 438 5.16 -13.39 7.13
CA LEU A 438 3.94 -13.75 6.39
C LEU A 438 2.66 -13.23 7.08
N ALA A 439 2.77 -12.85 8.34
CA ALA A 439 1.70 -12.35 9.19
C ALA A 439 1.33 -10.89 8.85
N SER A 440 0.04 -10.59 8.73
CA SER A 440 -0.53 -9.24 8.55
C SER A 440 -1.68 -8.93 9.51
N MET A 441 -1.50 -7.89 10.33
CA MET A 441 -2.54 -7.39 11.23
C MET A 441 -3.54 -6.53 10.47
N ARG A 442 -4.84 -6.69 10.75
CA ARG A 442 -5.90 -5.84 10.24
C ARG A 442 -6.62 -5.16 11.40
N ILE A 443 -6.64 -3.83 11.39
CA ILE A 443 -7.42 -3.01 12.33
C ILE A 443 -8.60 -2.44 11.56
N SER A 444 -9.82 -2.62 12.07
CA SER A 444 -11.05 -2.15 11.43
C SER A 444 -11.94 -1.41 12.41
N VAL A 445 -12.65 -0.40 11.91
CA VAL A 445 -13.53 0.45 12.72
C VAL A 445 -14.95 0.37 12.17
N PHE A 446 -15.91 0.26 13.08
CA PHE A 446 -17.33 0.12 12.78
C PHE A 446 -18.18 1.08 13.61
N GLU A 447 -19.33 1.47 13.07
CA GLU A 447 -20.41 2.13 13.81
C GLU A 447 -21.18 1.12 14.68
N ASP A 448 -21.85 1.62 15.72
CA ASP A 448 -22.84 0.88 16.51
C ASP A 448 -23.99 0.44 15.58
N GLY A 449 -24.10 -0.87 15.35
CA GLY A 449 -24.92 -1.46 14.27
C GLY A 449 -24.11 -2.19 13.18
N GLY A 450 -22.78 -2.17 13.25
CA GLY A 450 -21.91 -2.99 12.39
C GLY A 450 -21.60 -2.39 11.03
N LYS A 451 -21.96 -1.12 10.78
CA LYS A 451 -21.61 -0.44 9.53
C LYS A 451 -20.11 -0.14 9.50
N PHE A 452 -19.45 -0.56 8.42
CA PHE A 452 -18.02 -0.34 8.20
C PHE A 452 -17.69 1.15 8.04
N ILE A 453 -16.63 1.62 8.72
CA ILE A 453 -16.09 2.98 8.58
C ILE A 453 -14.79 2.95 7.78
N GLY A 454 -13.85 2.11 8.18
CA GLY A 454 -12.54 2.02 7.56
C GLY A 454 -11.65 0.98 8.22
N HIS A 455 -10.56 0.64 7.56
CA HIS A 455 -9.60 -0.35 8.03
C HIS A 455 -8.17 0.01 7.68
N ARG A 456 -7.21 -0.72 8.26
CA ARG A 456 -5.80 -0.71 7.85
C ARG A 456 -5.24 -2.11 7.99
N ILE A 457 -4.52 -2.56 6.96
CA ILE A 457 -3.76 -3.82 6.98
C ILE A 457 -2.26 -3.47 7.04
N ILE A 458 -1.56 -4.08 8.00
CA ILE A 458 -0.14 -3.84 8.25
C ILE A 458 0.59 -5.18 8.47
N PRO A 459 1.55 -5.55 7.60
CA PRO A 459 2.45 -6.68 7.83
C PRO A 459 3.20 -6.53 9.14
N VAL A 460 3.30 -7.60 9.93
CA VAL A 460 3.91 -7.55 11.27
C VAL A 460 5.37 -7.06 11.18
N ASN A 461 6.11 -7.52 10.18
CA ASN A 461 7.49 -7.10 9.91
C ASN A 461 7.66 -5.62 9.47
N ALA A 462 6.58 -4.89 9.25
CA ALA A 462 6.56 -3.49 8.84
C ALA A 462 6.01 -2.55 9.93
N ILE A 463 5.58 -3.09 11.07
CA ILE A 463 5.02 -2.29 12.18
C ILE A 463 6.15 -1.67 13.01
N ARG A 464 6.07 -0.36 13.27
CA ARG A 464 6.95 0.33 14.23
C ARG A 464 6.35 0.31 15.65
N PRO A 465 7.15 0.03 16.70
CA PRO A 465 6.71 0.11 18.09
C PRO A 465 6.64 1.57 18.58
N GLY A 466 5.86 1.79 19.63
CA GLY A 466 5.61 3.08 20.26
C GLY A 466 4.22 3.65 19.97
N TYR A 467 4.04 4.94 20.25
CA TYR A 467 2.77 5.65 20.04
C TYR A 467 2.64 6.15 18.61
N HIS A 468 1.61 5.69 17.89
CA HIS A 468 1.42 6.01 16.48
C HIS A 468 -0.03 6.34 16.15
N TYR A 469 -0.19 7.18 15.12
CA TYR A 469 -1.46 7.31 14.41
C TYR A 469 -1.53 6.32 13.24
N ILE A 470 -2.70 5.72 13.08
CA ILE A 470 -3.05 4.87 11.95
C ILE A 470 -4.16 5.57 11.17
N GLY A 471 -3.83 6.10 10.00
CA GLY A 471 -4.83 6.62 9.07
C GLY A 471 -5.62 5.47 8.45
N LEU A 472 -6.95 5.54 8.56
CA LEU A 472 -7.84 4.49 8.06
C LEU A 472 -8.02 4.58 6.55
N ARG A 473 -8.44 3.47 5.95
CA ARG A 473 -8.67 3.30 4.52
C ARG A 473 -10.05 2.73 4.25
N ASN A 474 -10.62 3.07 3.10
CA ASN A 474 -11.85 2.43 2.63
C ASN A 474 -11.58 0.97 2.19
N GLU A 475 -12.62 0.28 1.74
CA GLU A 475 -12.57 -1.13 1.31
C GLU A 475 -11.61 -1.35 0.12
N LYS A 476 -11.44 -0.34 -0.74
CA LYS A 476 -10.51 -0.35 -1.88
C LYS A 476 -9.07 0.04 -1.51
N ASN A 477 -8.76 0.04 -0.20
CA ASN A 477 -7.47 0.46 0.36
C ASN A 477 -7.05 1.89 -0.04
N GLN A 478 -8.00 2.79 -0.33
CA GLN A 478 -7.76 4.22 -0.55
C GLN A 478 -7.79 4.97 0.79
N ALA A 479 -6.87 5.91 0.99
CA ALA A 479 -6.73 6.61 2.26
C ALA A 479 -7.95 7.50 2.56
N LEU A 480 -8.50 7.39 3.76
CA LEU A 480 -9.50 8.32 4.29
C LEU A 480 -8.78 9.53 4.89
N THR A 481 -9.33 10.73 4.66
CA THR A 481 -8.63 11.97 4.99
C THR A 481 -8.55 12.26 6.49
N LEU A 482 -9.65 12.05 7.22
CA LEU A 482 -9.78 12.42 8.64
C LEU A 482 -9.79 11.21 9.59
N PRO A 483 -10.51 10.11 9.30
CA PRO A 483 -10.60 8.97 10.21
C PRO A 483 -9.22 8.36 10.54
N ALA A 484 -8.85 8.41 11.81
CA ALA A 484 -7.59 7.87 12.31
C ALA A 484 -7.76 7.23 13.69
N LEU A 485 -6.87 6.30 14.01
CA LEU A 485 -6.74 5.72 15.35
C LEU A 485 -5.41 6.12 15.96
N PHE A 486 -5.40 6.39 17.25
CA PHE A 486 -4.20 6.53 18.06
C PHE A 486 -3.98 5.25 18.87
N VAL A 487 -2.82 4.64 18.69
CA VAL A 487 -2.49 3.33 19.25
C VAL A 487 -1.11 3.37 19.91
N TYR A 488 -0.88 2.44 20.82
CA TYR A 488 0.45 2.08 21.29
C TYR A 488 0.75 0.64 20.86
N VAL A 489 1.92 0.43 20.27
CA VAL A 489 2.32 -0.87 19.75
C VAL A 489 3.64 -1.30 20.38
N GLU A 490 3.74 -2.56 20.78
CA GLU A 490 5.01 -3.19 21.11
C GLU A 490 5.25 -4.36 20.16
N VAL A 491 6.45 -4.41 19.60
CA VAL A 491 6.95 -5.54 18.82
C VAL A 491 8.26 -5.96 19.47
N LYS A 492 8.34 -7.22 19.89
CA LYS A 492 9.53 -7.81 20.53
C LYS A 492 9.84 -9.14 19.87
N ASP A 493 11.08 -9.59 19.96
CA ASP A 493 11.41 -10.97 19.62
C ASP A 493 10.80 -11.90 20.67
N TYR A 494 10.20 -13.00 20.22
CA TYR A 494 9.59 -13.96 21.11
C TYR A 494 10.69 -14.76 21.82
N VAL A 495 10.68 -14.71 23.15
CA VAL A 495 11.55 -15.50 24.01
C VAL A 495 10.66 -16.48 24.78
N PRO A 496 10.86 -17.81 24.64
CA PRO A 496 10.16 -18.77 25.47
C PRO A 496 10.50 -18.56 26.95
N ASP A 497 9.51 -18.71 27.83
CA ASP A 497 9.67 -18.47 29.27
C ASP A 497 10.82 -19.30 29.90
N THR A 498 11.10 -20.48 29.36
CA THR A 498 12.20 -21.36 29.79
C THR A 498 13.59 -20.79 29.55
N PHE A 499 13.74 -19.83 28.63
CA PHE A 499 15.02 -19.22 28.25
C PHE A 499 15.13 -17.75 28.64
N ALA A 500 14.14 -17.20 29.37
CA ALA A 500 14.10 -15.78 29.72
C ALA A 500 15.38 -15.33 30.43
N ASP A 501 15.83 -16.07 31.46
CA ASP A 501 17.04 -15.76 32.23
C ASP A 501 18.32 -15.81 31.37
N VAL A 502 18.38 -16.77 30.44
CA VAL A 502 19.51 -16.94 29.53
C VAL A 502 19.59 -15.78 28.55
N ILE A 503 18.45 -15.36 27.99
CA ILE A 503 18.41 -14.21 27.06
C ILE A 503 18.69 -12.90 27.80
N GLU A 504 18.20 -12.72 29.03
CA GLU A 504 18.55 -11.54 29.83
C GLU A 504 20.07 -11.49 30.08
N ALA A 505 20.68 -12.61 30.44
CA ALA A 505 22.13 -12.72 30.60
C ALA A 505 22.89 -12.41 29.29
N LEU A 506 22.41 -12.90 28.15
CA LEU A 506 23.01 -12.62 26.84
C LEU A 506 22.83 -11.16 26.38
N SER A 507 21.72 -10.52 26.77
CA SER A 507 21.44 -9.11 26.45
C SER A 507 22.36 -8.14 27.20
N ASN A 508 22.80 -8.53 28.41
CA ASN A 508 23.73 -7.75 29.22
C ASN A 508 24.71 -8.66 29.99
N PRO A 509 25.74 -9.20 29.31
CA PRO A 509 26.64 -10.20 29.90
C PRO A 509 27.50 -9.60 31.01
N ILE A 510 27.88 -8.31 30.90
CA ILE A 510 28.69 -7.63 31.92
C ILE A 510 27.93 -7.57 33.26
N ARG A 511 26.64 -7.18 33.23
CA ARG A 511 25.82 -7.13 34.44
C ARG A 511 25.65 -8.52 35.06
N TYR A 512 25.44 -9.55 34.23
CA TYR A 512 25.28 -10.92 34.70
C TYR A 512 26.55 -11.44 35.39
N VAL A 513 27.70 -11.30 34.73
CA VAL A 513 29.00 -11.73 35.28
C VAL A 513 29.31 -10.98 36.57
N ASN A 514 29.15 -9.65 36.60
CA ASN A 514 29.38 -8.85 37.80
C ASN A 514 28.47 -9.29 38.96
N LEU A 515 27.19 -9.62 38.70
CA LEU A 515 26.28 -10.10 39.72
C LEU A 515 26.66 -11.49 40.23
N MET A 516 27.15 -12.38 39.36
CA MET A 516 27.67 -13.69 39.76
C MET A 516 28.94 -13.55 40.60
N GLU A 517 29.87 -12.69 40.19
CA GLU A 517 31.11 -12.42 40.93
C GLU A 517 30.81 -11.80 42.30
N GLN A 518 29.87 -10.85 42.38
CA GLN A 518 29.41 -10.31 43.67
C GLN A 518 28.82 -11.39 44.57
N ARG A 519 28.01 -12.30 44.04
CA ARG A 519 27.45 -13.43 44.80
C ARG A 519 28.56 -14.39 45.26
N ALA A 520 29.52 -14.70 44.39
CA ALA A 520 30.66 -15.56 44.72
C ALA A 520 31.53 -14.94 45.82
N ASN A 521 31.82 -13.63 45.74
CA ASN A 521 32.59 -12.92 46.76
C ASN A 521 31.85 -12.85 48.11
N GLN A 522 30.52 -12.64 48.10
CA GLN A 522 29.71 -12.67 49.32
C GLN A 522 29.65 -14.07 49.95
N LEU A 523 29.59 -15.13 49.13
CA LEU A 523 29.63 -16.51 49.60
C LEU A 523 31.01 -16.89 50.14
N ALA A 524 32.09 -16.45 49.48
CA ALA A 524 33.46 -16.67 49.94
C ALA A 524 33.67 -16.11 51.35
N ALA A 525 33.11 -14.93 51.65
CA ALA A 525 33.16 -14.34 52.99
C ALA A 525 32.42 -15.14 54.08
N LEU A 526 31.47 -16.01 53.70
CA LEU A 526 30.74 -16.90 54.62
C LEU A 526 31.38 -18.29 54.75
N THR A 527 32.27 -18.66 53.84
CA THR A 527 32.97 -19.96 53.81
C THR A 527 34.42 -19.88 54.28
N LEU A 528 34.92 -18.69 54.59
CA LEU A 528 36.20 -18.53 55.29
C LEU A 528 36.02 -19.07 56.72
N GLU A 529 36.49 -20.29 56.95
CA GLU A 529 36.66 -20.85 58.29
C GLU A 529 37.59 -19.93 59.09
N GLU A 530 37.11 -19.48 60.25
CA GLU A 530 37.94 -18.82 61.26
C GLU A 530 39.08 -19.77 61.66
N GLY A 531 40.29 -19.53 61.14
CA GLY A 531 41.52 -20.12 61.69
C GLY A 531 42.53 -20.59 60.66
N ALA A 532 43.44 -19.70 60.25
CA ALA A 532 44.81 -20.05 59.88
C ALA A 532 45.72 -18.82 59.98
N GLU A 533 46.30 -18.70 61.17
CA GLU A 533 47.66 -18.24 61.54
C GLU A 533 48.32 -17.11 60.72
N GLU A 534 48.56 -16.03 61.45
CA GLU A 534 49.58 -15.02 61.20
C GLU A 534 50.97 -15.68 61.10
N GLU A 535 51.68 -15.50 59.98
CA GLU A 535 53.14 -15.51 59.97
C GLU A 535 53.69 -14.24 59.30
N ASP A 536 54.56 -13.60 60.07
CA ASP A 536 55.13 -12.27 59.97
C ASP A 536 56.44 -12.30 59.15
N SER A 537 56.66 -11.35 58.23
CA SER A 537 57.97 -10.69 58.00
C SER A 537 57.96 -9.65 56.87
N LYS A 538 57.90 -8.38 57.29
CA LYS A 538 58.58 -7.15 56.84
C LYS A 538 59.36 -7.15 55.50
N GLU A 539 59.08 -6.17 54.64
CA GLU A 539 59.93 -4.97 54.44
C GLU A 539 59.22 -3.86 53.61
N ALA A 540 59.67 -2.61 53.84
CA ALA A 540 59.06 -1.31 53.52
C ALA A 540 59.01 -0.96 52.00
N ALA A 541 58.35 0.08 51.47
CA ALA A 541 58.01 1.41 51.99
C ALA A 541 57.03 2.16 51.04
N GLY A 542 56.19 3.04 51.61
CA GLY A 542 55.66 4.31 51.05
C GLY A 542 54.61 4.22 49.94
N GLU A 543 53.48 4.93 49.92
CA GLU A 543 52.89 6.00 50.74
C GLU A 543 51.36 5.90 50.57
N ASP A 544 50.61 6.27 51.61
CA ASP A 544 49.14 6.48 51.64
C ASP A 544 48.89 7.99 51.87
N PRO A 545 47.67 8.57 51.83
CA PRO A 545 46.35 7.96 51.57
C PRO A 545 45.40 8.83 50.70
N MET A 546 44.25 8.28 50.27
CA MET A 546 42.95 8.81 50.73
C MET A 546 41.80 7.84 50.40
N GLU A 547 41.18 7.32 51.46
CA GLU A 547 39.97 6.49 51.48
C GLU A 547 38.73 7.18 50.87
N PRO A 548 37.75 6.35 50.43
CA PRO A 548 36.34 6.61 50.58
C PRO A 548 35.67 5.56 51.49
N ASP A 549 34.93 5.99 52.51
CA ASP A 549 34.03 5.14 53.31
C ASP A 549 32.86 6.02 53.88
N PRO A 550 31.74 5.47 54.40
CA PRO A 550 30.67 4.86 53.62
C PRO A 550 29.24 5.20 54.11
N ARG A 551 28.25 4.60 53.40
CA ARG A 551 27.04 3.85 53.84
C ARG A 551 26.29 4.28 55.13
N VAL A 552 24.99 4.07 55.34
CA VAL A 552 23.78 3.48 54.70
C VAL A 552 22.71 3.66 55.80
N THR A 553 21.42 3.79 55.47
CA THR A 553 20.32 3.02 56.11
C THR A 553 18.95 3.39 55.52
N PHE A 554 18.15 2.36 55.18
CA PHE A 554 16.68 2.36 55.09
C PHE A 554 16.09 2.16 56.52
N PRO A 555 14.80 2.49 56.83
CA PRO A 555 13.67 1.55 56.61
C PRO A 555 12.26 2.22 56.45
N ALA A 556 11.21 1.40 56.61
CA ALA A 556 9.86 1.44 56.01
C ALA A 556 8.71 2.17 56.76
N GLU A 557 7.55 2.19 56.07
CA GLU A 557 6.15 2.08 56.54
C GLU A 557 5.31 3.28 57.07
N ASN A 558 4.01 3.19 56.74
CA ASN A 558 2.79 3.85 57.27
C ASN A 558 2.29 5.21 56.70
N GLY A 559 1.23 5.13 55.90
CA GLY A 559 -0.12 5.45 56.41
C GLY A 559 -0.73 6.86 56.23
N VAL A 560 -1.85 6.86 55.48
CA VAL A 560 -3.11 7.62 55.70
C VAL A 560 -3.28 9.04 55.13
N SER A 561 -4.24 9.12 54.19
CA SER A 561 -5.17 10.20 53.76
C SER A 561 -4.77 11.69 53.80
N HIS A 562 -5.02 12.39 52.68
CA HIS A 562 -6.03 13.47 52.63
C HIS A 562 -6.20 14.02 51.20
N ALA A 563 -7.45 14.07 50.73
CA ALA A 563 -7.96 15.09 49.82
C ALA A 563 -9.01 15.93 50.62
N PRO A 564 -9.62 16.98 50.05
CA PRO A 564 -9.05 18.26 49.65
C PRO A 564 -9.76 19.45 50.35
N ILE A 565 -9.13 20.62 50.51
CA ILE A 565 -9.82 21.83 51.00
C ILE A 565 -9.51 23.06 50.12
N ILE A 566 -10.47 23.34 49.24
CA ILE A 566 -11.22 24.60 49.05
C ILE A 566 -10.56 25.89 49.60
N SER A 567 -10.30 26.84 48.70
CA SER A 567 -10.47 28.27 49.01
C SER A 567 -11.26 28.99 47.91
N SER A 568 -12.45 29.46 48.30
CA SER A 568 -13.34 30.40 47.59
C SER A 568 -12.76 31.83 47.62
N LYS A 569 -13.00 32.80 46.70
CA LYS A 569 -14.23 33.53 46.27
C LYS A 569 -13.74 34.85 45.56
N PRO A 570 -14.55 35.81 45.01
CA PRO A 570 -15.96 35.86 44.61
C PRO A 570 -16.14 36.57 43.20
N PRO A 571 -17.27 37.23 42.81
CA PRO A 571 -17.91 36.99 41.50
C PRO A 571 -17.93 38.20 40.53
N SER A 572 -17.95 37.96 39.22
CA SER A 572 -18.22 39.02 38.24
C SER A 572 -19.27 38.62 37.21
N LEU A 573 -20.46 39.17 37.43
CA LEU A 573 -21.48 39.65 36.47
C LEU A 573 -21.57 38.98 35.08
N VAL A 574 -22.68 38.27 34.91
CA VAL A 574 -23.22 37.74 33.66
C VAL A 574 -23.62 38.90 32.73
N SER A 575 -23.02 38.98 31.54
CA SER A 575 -23.61 39.68 30.39
C SER A 575 -23.88 38.67 29.28
N HIS A 576 -25.16 38.44 28.97
CA HIS A 576 -25.58 37.67 27.81
C HIS A 576 -25.31 38.47 26.52
N GLN A 577 -24.43 37.97 25.65
CA GLN A 577 -24.38 38.32 24.23
C GLN A 577 -24.58 37.07 23.36
N PRO A 578 -25.32 37.14 22.24
CA PRO A 578 -25.68 35.96 21.46
C PRO A 578 -24.51 35.45 20.61
N HIS A 579 -24.11 34.21 20.86
CA HIS A 579 -23.21 33.40 20.05
C HIS A 579 -23.79 33.16 18.64
N ASN A 580 -23.25 33.83 17.62
CA ASN A 580 -23.34 33.34 16.24
C ASN A 580 -22.19 33.77 15.30
N ASN A 581 -21.18 34.49 15.80
CA ASN A 581 -20.02 34.91 14.98
C ASN A 581 -18.82 33.95 15.01
N ASN A 582 -18.83 32.92 15.89
CA ASN A 582 -17.69 32.00 16.03
C ASN A 582 -17.64 30.86 15.01
N LEU A 583 -18.75 30.51 14.35
CA LEU A 583 -18.76 29.37 13.42
C LEU A 583 -18.03 29.68 12.11
N PHE A 584 -18.15 30.92 11.62
CA PHE A 584 -17.57 31.34 10.33
C PHE A 584 -16.06 31.56 10.43
N ILE A 585 -15.57 32.22 11.49
CA ILE A 585 -14.13 32.40 11.74
C ILE A 585 -13.44 31.06 12.02
N ASN A 586 -14.11 30.13 12.72
CA ASN A 586 -13.58 28.79 12.92
C ASN A 586 -13.55 27.97 11.62
N LEU A 587 -14.52 28.14 10.72
CA LEU A 587 -14.54 27.50 9.40
C LEU A 587 -13.43 28.05 8.49
N LEU A 588 -13.20 29.37 8.52
CA LEU A 588 -12.17 30.05 7.74
C LEU A 588 -10.75 29.70 8.22
N ASN A 589 -10.54 29.67 9.53
CA ASN A 589 -9.29 29.21 10.15
C ASN A 589 -9.04 27.72 9.90
N PHE A 590 -10.09 26.90 9.89
CA PHE A 590 -10.01 25.47 9.59
C PHE A 590 -9.67 25.21 8.13
N TYR A 591 -10.31 25.90 7.18
CA TYR A 591 -9.97 25.80 5.76
C TYR A 591 -8.55 26.32 5.46
N SER A 592 -8.14 27.42 6.10
CA SER A 592 -6.77 27.95 5.99
C SER A 592 -5.72 26.97 6.54
N ALA A 593 -5.99 26.33 7.68
CA ALA A 593 -5.08 25.33 8.27
C ALA A 593 -5.05 24.01 7.49
N PHE A 594 -6.21 23.55 7.01
CA PHE A 594 -6.34 22.36 6.15
C PHE A 594 -5.63 22.56 4.81
N HIS A 595 -5.77 23.74 4.23
CA HIS A 595 -5.15 24.07 2.95
C HIS A 595 -3.63 24.25 3.05
N ASN A 596 -3.13 24.88 4.12
CA ASN A 596 -1.69 24.94 4.40
C ASN A 596 -1.05 23.55 4.60
N ARG A 597 -1.81 22.57 5.14
CA ARG A 597 -1.37 21.17 5.24
C ARG A 597 -1.35 20.46 3.88
N ASN A 598 -2.37 20.66 3.05
CA ASN A 598 -2.42 20.08 1.71
C ASN A 598 -1.38 20.68 0.76
N LEU A 599 -1.10 21.99 0.85
CA LEU A 599 0.00 22.64 0.15
C LEU A 599 1.35 22.07 0.59
N LYS A 600 1.59 21.90 1.90
CA LYS A 600 2.82 21.24 2.39
C LYS A 600 2.95 19.79 1.95
N ALA A 601 1.84 19.05 1.84
CA ALA A 601 1.81 17.67 1.36
C ALA A 601 2.09 17.58 -0.15
N LEU A 602 1.43 18.42 -0.96
CA LEU A 602 1.63 18.47 -2.42
C LEU A 602 3.03 18.99 -2.79
N HIS A 603 3.55 19.94 -2.01
CA HIS A 603 4.92 20.45 -2.13
C HIS A 603 5.90 19.34 -1.75
N LYS A 604 5.68 18.59 -0.66
CA LYS A 604 6.52 17.46 -0.27
C LYS A 604 6.49 16.33 -1.30
N GLU A 605 5.34 16.04 -1.89
CA GLU A 605 5.19 15.01 -2.92
C GLU A 605 5.90 15.37 -4.23
N LYS A 606 5.73 16.63 -4.72
CA LYS A 606 6.45 17.09 -5.92
C LYS A 606 7.95 17.30 -5.67
N THR A 607 8.33 17.83 -4.50
CA THR A 607 9.75 17.98 -4.10
C THR A 607 10.41 16.60 -3.97
N ASN A 608 9.73 15.59 -3.43
CA ASN A 608 10.24 14.22 -3.36
C ASN A 608 10.37 13.58 -4.75
N LYS A 609 9.37 13.74 -5.63
CA LYS A 609 9.42 13.20 -7.00
C LYS A 609 10.55 13.82 -7.83
N GLN A 610 10.84 15.10 -7.60
CA GLN A 610 11.90 15.85 -8.27
C GLN A 610 13.29 15.63 -7.65
N THR A 611 13.37 15.46 -6.31
CA THR A 611 14.58 15.04 -5.60
C THR A 611 14.96 13.62 -5.98
N CYS A 612 13.99 12.70 -6.15
CA CYS A 612 14.23 11.36 -6.69
C CYS A 612 14.72 11.41 -8.14
N ASN A 613 14.25 12.34 -8.97
CA ASN A 613 14.74 12.51 -10.33
C ASN A 613 16.18 13.08 -10.37
N ILE A 614 16.49 14.05 -9.51
CA ILE A 614 17.85 14.58 -9.35
C ILE A 614 18.77 13.49 -8.78
N HIS A 615 18.29 12.70 -7.82
CA HIS A 615 19.03 11.58 -7.23
C HIS A 615 19.23 10.44 -8.24
N TYR A 616 18.24 10.15 -9.09
CA TYR A 616 18.33 9.19 -10.19
C TYR A 616 19.35 9.63 -11.24
N MET A 617 19.33 10.91 -11.64
CA MET A 617 20.30 11.48 -12.58
C MET A 617 21.71 11.55 -11.98
N THR A 618 21.83 11.87 -10.68
CA THR A 618 23.10 11.89 -9.95
C THR A 618 23.66 10.48 -9.76
N LYS A 619 22.81 9.49 -9.45
CA LYS A 619 23.19 8.07 -9.32
C LYS A 619 23.61 7.49 -10.66
N ARG A 620 22.86 7.76 -11.74
CA ARG A 620 23.23 7.35 -13.11
C ARG A 620 24.56 7.98 -13.56
N TYR A 621 24.84 9.22 -13.15
CA TYR A 621 26.12 9.88 -13.42
C TYR A 621 27.27 9.28 -12.60
N VAL A 622 27.07 9.03 -11.30
CA VAL A 622 28.04 8.33 -10.44
C VAL A 622 28.31 6.91 -10.94
N ASP A 623 27.29 6.21 -11.44
CA ASP A 623 27.43 4.87 -12.04
C ASP A 623 28.18 4.94 -13.37
N THR A 624 27.97 5.99 -14.18
CA THR A 624 28.71 6.21 -15.45
C THR A 624 30.18 6.58 -15.18
N CYS A 625 30.45 7.44 -14.18
CA CYS A 625 31.80 7.76 -13.74
C CYS A 625 32.51 6.56 -13.07
N SER A 626 31.78 5.76 -12.29
CA SER A 626 32.31 4.53 -11.67
C SER A 626 32.58 3.45 -12.71
N SER A 627 31.79 3.41 -13.79
CA SER A 627 32.03 2.53 -14.94
C SER A 627 33.27 2.96 -15.75
N ASN A 628 33.55 4.25 -15.87
CA ASN A 628 34.78 4.73 -16.51
C ASN A 628 36.03 4.50 -15.64
N ILE A 629 35.90 4.56 -14.31
CA ILE A 629 36.96 4.23 -13.35
C ILE A 629 37.20 2.71 -13.30
N SER A 630 36.17 1.87 -13.47
CA SER A 630 36.33 0.41 -13.56
C SER A 630 36.91 -0.04 -14.90
N PHE A 631 36.67 0.69 -16.00
CA PHE A 631 37.36 0.48 -17.28
C PHE A 631 38.87 0.76 -17.21
N GLN A 632 39.32 1.72 -16.38
CA GLN A 632 40.75 1.93 -16.11
C GLN A 632 41.36 0.85 -15.21
N ASN A 633 40.59 0.28 -14.27
CA ASN A 633 41.06 -0.77 -13.36
C ASN A 633 40.96 -2.21 -13.92
N HIS A 634 40.23 -2.44 -15.02
CA HIS A 634 40.12 -3.75 -15.69
C HIS A 634 41.15 -3.99 -16.80
N GLY A 635 41.97 -2.99 -17.16
CA GLY A 635 43.14 -3.17 -18.03
C GLY A 635 44.34 -3.87 -17.36
N HIS A 636 44.23 -4.29 -16.10
CA HIS A 636 45.35 -4.89 -15.33
C HIS A 636 45.16 -6.35 -14.92
N LYS A 637 44.15 -7.08 -15.45
CA LYS A 637 43.93 -8.48 -15.06
C LYS A 637 43.85 -9.53 -16.16
N TYR A 638 43.96 -9.18 -17.44
CA TYR A 638 44.14 -10.18 -18.49
C TYR A 638 45.12 -9.70 -19.56
N GLY A 639 46.31 -10.30 -19.57
CA GLY A 639 47.34 -10.08 -20.56
C GLY A 639 48.40 -11.16 -20.44
N VAL A 640 48.21 -12.25 -21.18
CA VAL A 640 49.26 -13.23 -21.47
C VAL A 640 50.47 -12.47 -22.02
N GLY A 641 51.65 -12.67 -21.41
CA GLY A 641 52.87 -11.95 -21.75
C GLY A 641 53.34 -12.15 -23.20
N PRO A 642 54.09 -11.17 -23.71
CA PRO A 642 55.42 -11.47 -24.22
C PRO A 642 56.49 -10.53 -23.61
N PRO A 643 57.78 -10.89 -23.63
CA PRO A 643 58.81 -10.22 -22.85
C PRO A 643 59.26 -8.93 -23.54
N PHE A 644 58.98 -7.78 -22.94
CA PHE A 644 59.56 -6.50 -23.37
C PHE A 644 60.69 -6.10 -22.42
N ALA A 645 61.90 -6.53 -22.76
CA ALA A 645 63.12 -5.85 -22.35
C ALA A 645 63.35 -4.64 -23.27
N ALA A 646 63.93 -3.57 -22.71
CA ALA A 646 64.48 -2.38 -23.36
C ALA A 646 63.49 -1.28 -23.82
N TRP A 647 62.97 -0.50 -22.87
CA TRP A 647 62.52 0.87 -23.12
C TRP A 647 63.46 1.83 -22.36
N SER A 648 63.96 2.87 -23.03
CA SER A 648 64.91 3.83 -22.44
C SER A 648 64.22 4.79 -21.46
N GLU A 649 64.93 5.29 -20.45
CA GLU A 649 64.38 6.24 -19.45
C GLU A 649 63.80 7.52 -20.08
N GLN A 650 64.30 7.96 -21.25
CA GLN A 650 63.75 9.10 -21.98
C GLN A 650 62.33 8.84 -22.53
N SER A 651 62.02 7.62 -22.95
CA SER A 651 60.69 7.24 -23.46
C SER A 651 59.61 7.18 -22.38
N LEU A 652 59.98 6.90 -21.13
CA LEU A 652 59.06 6.91 -19.98
C LEU A 652 58.71 8.36 -19.56
N SER A 653 59.70 9.27 -19.60
CA SER A 653 59.49 10.70 -19.30
C SER A 653 58.51 11.37 -20.28
N THR A 654 58.57 11.03 -21.57
CA THR A 654 57.65 11.59 -22.57
C THR A 654 56.22 11.06 -22.38
N LEU A 655 56.09 9.77 -22.04
CA LEU A 655 54.78 9.14 -21.79
C LEU A 655 54.10 9.69 -20.52
N GLU A 656 54.89 9.97 -19.48
CA GLU A 656 54.39 10.61 -18.25
C GLU A 656 53.94 12.05 -18.49
N GLN A 657 54.62 12.80 -19.36
CA GLN A 657 54.18 14.13 -19.77
C GLN A 657 52.87 14.10 -20.57
N GLU A 658 52.71 13.16 -21.50
CA GLU A 658 51.46 13.00 -22.26
C GLU A 658 50.28 12.59 -21.36
N LEU A 659 50.52 11.73 -20.37
CA LEU A 659 49.52 11.35 -19.36
C LEU A 659 49.11 12.55 -18.48
N CYS A 660 50.07 13.41 -18.10
CA CYS A 660 49.80 14.59 -17.29
C CYS A 660 48.97 15.64 -18.04
N VAL A 661 49.24 15.84 -19.33
CA VAL A 661 48.46 16.74 -20.21
C VAL A 661 47.03 16.22 -20.39
N LEU A 662 46.85 14.92 -20.60
CA LEU A 662 45.52 14.29 -20.71
C LEU A 662 44.72 14.40 -19.41
N ASP A 663 45.37 14.26 -18.25
CA ASP A 663 44.71 14.39 -16.95
C ASP A 663 44.30 15.84 -16.63
N GLN A 664 45.12 16.81 -17.07
CA GLN A 664 44.76 18.24 -17.04
C GLN A 664 43.56 18.56 -17.94
N GLU A 665 43.55 18.07 -19.19
CA GLU A 665 42.41 18.27 -20.10
C GLU A 665 41.13 17.63 -19.59
N SER A 666 41.23 16.42 -19.01
CA SER A 666 40.12 15.71 -18.37
C SER A 666 39.56 16.49 -17.18
N SER A 667 40.45 17.01 -16.32
CA SER A 667 40.09 17.82 -15.16
C SER A 667 39.44 19.15 -15.56
N GLN A 668 39.91 19.78 -16.64
CA GLN A 668 39.36 21.02 -17.15
C GLN A 668 37.95 20.81 -17.74
N ARG A 669 37.75 19.76 -18.55
CA ARG A 669 36.42 19.37 -19.04
C ARG A 669 35.45 19.02 -17.90
N LEU A 670 35.93 18.39 -16.83
CA LEU A 670 35.14 18.11 -15.64
C LEU A 670 34.70 19.40 -14.94
N SER A 671 35.58 20.41 -14.87
CA SER A 671 35.26 21.72 -14.29
C SER A 671 34.20 22.46 -15.11
N GLU A 672 34.34 22.50 -16.44
CA GLU A 672 33.38 23.14 -17.34
C GLU A 672 32.00 22.46 -17.28
N LEU A 673 31.95 21.13 -17.19
CA LEU A 673 30.71 20.38 -17.03
C LEU A 673 30.03 20.65 -15.68
N LYS A 674 30.81 20.80 -14.59
CA LYS A 674 30.29 21.18 -13.27
C LYS A 674 29.68 22.58 -13.29
N GLU A 675 30.35 23.53 -13.93
CA GLU A 675 29.87 24.91 -14.04
C GLU A 675 28.58 24.97 -14.89
N LYS A 676 28.53 24.23 -16.00
CA LYS A 676 27.33 24.10 -16.84
C LYS A 676 26.16 23.47 -16.08
N GLN A 677 26.43 22.44 -15.26
CA GLN A 677 25.42 21.82 -14.40
C GLN A 677 24.90 22.80 -13.34
N GLN A 678 25.80 23.57 -12.71
CA GLN A 678 25.44 24.59 -11.73
C GLN A 678 24.54 25.68 -12.35
N GLN A 679 24.89 26.14 -13.55
CA GLN A 679 24.10 27.13 -14.28
C GLN A 679 22.70 26.60 -14.62
N GLN A 680 22.59 25.35 -15.09
CA GLN A 680 21.31 24.70 -15.37
C GLN A 680 20.44 24.56 -14.12
N LEU A 681 21.05 24.20 -12.98
CA LEU A 681 20.35 24.10 -11.71
C LEU A 681 19.81 25.46 -11.23
N LEU A 682 20.57 26.54 -11.44
CA LEU A 682 20.15 27.90 -11.13
C LEU A 682 18.95 28.35 -11.99
N THR A 683 18.98 28.06 -13.30
CA THR A 683 17.88 28.37 -14.21
C THR A 683 16.61 27.61 -13.82
N LEU A 684 16.70 26.30 -13.58
CA LEU A 684 15.57 25.48 -13.12
C LEU A 684 14.98 26.00 -11.81
N ARG A 685 15.83 26.50 -10.90
CA ARG A 685 15.38 27.07 -9.62
C ARG A 685 14.67 28.41 -9.80
N GLN A 686 15.11 29.25 -10.73
CA GLN A 686 14.41 30.48 -11.09
C GLN A 686 13.06 30.19 -11.74
N GLU A 687 13.01 29.27 -12.70
CA GLU A 687 11.76 28.85 -13.33
C GLU A 687 10.77 28.27 -12.32
N GLN A 688 11.24 27.45 -11.38
CA GLN A 688 10.43 26.94 -10.28
C GLN A 688 9.86 28.08 -9.42
N TYR A 689 10.69 29.06 -9.04
CA TYR A 689 10.25 30.21 -8.25
C TYR A 689 9.12 31.00 -8.94
N TYR A 690 9.27 31.31 -10.24
CA TYR A 690 8.26 32.06 -10.99
C TYR A 690 6.99 31.22 -11.23
N SER A 691 7.13 29.93 -11.53
CA SER A 691 6.00 29.00 -11.69
C SER A 691 5.19 28.86 -10.40
N GLU A 692 5.86 28.70 -9.25
CA GLU A 692 5.19 28.67 -7.94
C GLU A 692 4.48 29.98 -7.62
N LYS A 693 5.11 31.13 -7.90
CA LYS A 693 4.51 32.45 -7.69
C LYS A 693 3.26 32.64 -8.54
N TYR A 694 3.29 32.20 -9.79
CA TYR A 694 2.16 32.26 -10.70
C TYR A 694 1.01 31.35 -10.24
N GLN A 695 1.31 30.08 -9.94
CA GLN A 695 0.30 29.11 -9.46
C GLN A 695 -0.35 29.56 -8.15
N LYS A 696 0.42 30.16 -7.23
CA LYS A 696 -0.12 30.75 -5.98
C LYS A 696 -1.08 31.91 -6.27
N LYS A 697 -0.75 32.77 -7.24
CA LYS A 697 -1.61 33.89 -7.64
C LYS A 697 -2.93 33.42 -8.25
N GLU A 698 -2.87 32.43 -9.16
CA GLU A 698 -4.06 31.84 -9.77
C GLU A 698 -4.91 31.09 -8.74
N HIS A 699 -4.29 30.36 -7.80
CA HIS A 699 -5.02 29.68 -6.74
C HIS A 699 -5.77 30.66 -5.82
N ASN A 700 -5.11 31.74 -5.40
CA ASN A 700 -5.75 32.78 -4.59
C ASN A 700 -6.93 33.44 -5.32
N LYS A 701 -6.81 33.65 -6.63
CA LYS A 701 -7.89 34.16 -7.47
C LYS A 701 -9.10 33.21 -7.46
N MET A 702 -8.88 31.93 -7.73
CA MET A 702 -9.94 30.90 -7.71
C MET A 702 -10.57 30.72 -6.32
N LEU A 703 -9.79 30.83 -5.25
CA LEU A 703 -10.30 30.69 -3.88
C LEU A 703 -11.24 31.83 -3.51
N VAL A 704 -10.87 33.08 -3.84
CA VAL A 704 -11.72 34.25 -3.61
C VAL A 704 -13.02 34.16 -4.41
N GLU A 705 -12.93 33.72 -5.66
CA GLU A 705 -14.10 33.50 -6.53
C GLU A 705 -15.07 32.48 -5.92
N LYS A 706 -14.57 31.30 -5.51
CA LYS A 706 -15.40 30.28 -4.85
C LYS A 706 -16.01 30.75 -3.53
N LEU A 707 -15.25 31.46 -2.69
CA LEU A 707 -15.76 32.00 -1.44
C LEU A 707 -16.87 33.03 -1.68
N THR A 708 -16.75 33.83 -2.75
CA THR A 708 -17.78 34.79 -3.14
C THR A 708 -19.04 34.08 -3.62
N THR A 709 -18.92 33.02 -4.43
CA THR A 709 -20.07 32.21 -4.87
C THR A 709 -20.81 31.56 -3.70
N ILE A 710 -20.08 30.94 -2.76
CA ILE A 710 -20.69 30.30 -1.58
C ILE A 710 -21.38 31.35 -0.69
N ALA A 711 -20.76 32.52 -0.52
CA ALA A 711 -21.36 33.62 0.22
C ALA A 711 -22.66 34.07 -0.47
N GLU A 712 -22.69 34.21 -1.80
CA GLU A 712 -23.87 34.57 -2.58
C GLU A 712 -25.03 33.57 -2.45
N GLU A 713 -24.73 32.28 -2.56
CA GLU A 713 -25.71 31.20 -2.37
C GLU A 713 -26.29 31.20 -0.95
N CYS A 714 -25.44 31.36 0.06
CA CYS A 714 -25.87 31.44 1.46
C CYS A 714 -26.73 32.69 1.72
N GLN A 715 -26.37 33.83 1.14
CA GLN A 715 -27.14 35.07 1.23
C GLN A 715 -28.53 34.90 0.60
N SER A 716 -28.60 34.33 -0.60
CA SER A 716 -29.85 34.03 -1.31
C SER A 716 -30.76 33.10 -0.51
N ALA A 717 -30.21 32.01 0.05
CA ALA A 717 -30.95 31.07 0.89
C ALA A 717 -31.51 31.73 2.17
N GLN A 718 -30.72 32.59 2.82
CA GLN A 718 -31.15 33.32 4.02
C GLN A 718 -32.25 34.34 3.71
N LEU A 719 -32.16 35.06 2.59
CA LEU A 719 -33.21 36.00 2.14
C LEU A 719 -34.52 35.29 1.82
N LYS A 720 -34.45 34.13 1.13
CA LYS A 720 -35.62 33.28 0.86
C LYS A 720 -36.29 32.82 2.15
N LYS A 721 -35.49 32.32 3.11
CA LYS A 721 -36.00 31.85 4.40
C LYS A 721 -36.67 32.96 5.22
N ILE A 722 -36.13 34.19 5.21
CA ILE A 722 -36.77 35.32 5.89
C ILE A 722 -38.09 35.68 5.21
N ARG A 723 -38.15 35.70 3.87
CA ARG A 723 -39.38 35.97 3.12
C ARG A 723 -40.49 34.97 3.48
N ASP A 724 -40.16 33.68 3.50
CA ASP A 724 -41.11 32.61 3.87
C ASP A 724 -41.64 32.78 5.31
N ILE A 725 -40.78 33.22 6.24
CA ILE A 725 -41.18 33.53 7.63
C ILE A 725 -42.11 34.74 7.67
N CYS A 726 -41.78 35.82 6.95
CA CYS A 726 -42.61 37.02 6.90
C CYS A 726 -44.01 36.72 6.33
N ASP A 727 -44.09 35.90 5.28
CA ASP A 727 -45.36 35.49 4.68
C ASP A 727 -46.20 34.61 5.62
N LYS A 728 -45.54 33.73 6.38
CA LYS A 728 -46.19 32.91 7.40
C LYS A 728 -46.74 33.77 8.56
N GLU A 729 -45.96 34.73 9.05
CA GLU A 729 -46.39 35.67 10.08
C GLU A 729 -47.61 36.49 9.63
N LYS A 730 -47.60 37.00 8.38
CA LYS A 730 -48.76 37.72 7.82
C LYS A 730 -50.01 36.84 7.78
N LYS A 731 -49.89 35.57 7.36
CA LYS A 731 -51.00 34.60 7.34
C LYS A 731 -51.53 34.30 8.75
N ASP A 732 -50.65 34.10 9.73
CA ASP A 732 -51.02 33.78 11.10
C ASP A 732 -51.70 34.95 11.81
N VAL A 733 -51.22 36.18 11.56
CA VAL A 733 -51.85 37.41 12.07
C VAL A 733 -53.24 37.61 11.47
N LYS A 734 -53.39 37.43 10.16
CA LYS A 734 -54.70 37.53 9.49
C LYS A 734 -55.71 36.55 10.11
N LYS A 735 -55.31 35.29 10.31
CA LYS A 735 -56.14 34.27 10.98
C LYS A 735 -56.53 34.65 12.40
N LYS A 736 -55.59 35.16 13.20
CA LYS A 736 -55.86 35.59 14.60
C LYS A 736 -56.84 36.75 14.66
N MET A 737 -56.70 37.72 13.75
CA MET A 737 -57.60 38.86 13.68
C MET A 737 -59.00 38.44 13.21
N ASP A 738 -59.11 37.61 12.17
CA ASP A 738 -60.40 37.07 11.71
C ASP A 738 -61.12 36.29 12.81
N LYS A 739 -60.38 35.52 13.63
CA LYS A 739 -60.92 34.83 14.81
C LYS A 739 -61.48 35.81 15.85
N LYS A 740 -60.72 36.86 16.19
CA LYS A 740 -61.18 37.93 17.11
C LYS A 740 -62.41 38.66 16.60
N ARG A 741 -62.52 38.88 15.28
CA ARG A 741 -63.73 39.46 14.66
C ARG A 741 -64.93 38.55 14.86
N GLN A 742 -64.77 37.26 14.60
CA GLN A 742 -65.86 36.29 14.76
C GLN A 742 -66.31 36.17 16.22
N GLU A 743 -65.38 36.20 17.17
CA GLU A 743 -65.66 36.21 18.61
C GLU A 743 -66.46 37.46 19.02
N LYS A 744 -66.02 38.68 18.62
CA LYS A 744 -66.75 39.94 18.87
C LYS A 744 -68.16 39.94 18.25
N ILE A 745 -68.32 39.39 17.04
CA ILE A 745 -69.64 39.28 16.37
C ILE A 745 -70.55 38.29 17.11
N ASN A 746 -70.01 37.17 17.57
CA ASN A 746 -70.78 36.15 18.31
C ASN A 746 -71.22 36.67 19.68
N GLU A 747 -70.37 37.43 20.37
CA GLU A 747 -70.66 38.10 21.65
C GLU A 747 -71.74 39.18 21.49
N ALA A 748 -71.67 40.01 20.45
CA ALA A 748 -72.70 41.01 20.15
C ALA A 748 -74.08 40.36 19.86
N LYS A 749 -74.09 39.22 19.15
CA LYS A 749 -75.33 38.44 18.90
C LYS A 749 -75.90 37.79 20.15
N ALA A 750 -75.06 37.45 21.13
CA ALA A 750 -75.51 36.86 22.40
C ALA A 750 -76.19 37.89 23.31
N ASN A 751 -75.75 39.14 23.28
CA ASN A 751 -76.26 40.21 24.13
C ASN A 751 -77.53 40.89 23.60
N ASN A 752 -77.79 40.88 22.29
CA ASN A 752 -79.00 41.49 21.72
C ASN A 752 -79.47 40.73 20.46
N LYS A 753 -80.71 40.18 20.46
CA LYS A 753 -81.20 39.32 19.36
C LYS A 753 -81.48 40.08 18.06
N ASN A 754 -81.58 41.41 18.12
CA ASN A 754 -81.67 42.30 16.95
C ASN A 754 -80.47 43.28 16.96
N VAL A 755 -79.26 42.78 16.69
CA VAL A 755 -78.09 43.64 16.43
C VAL A 755 -78.42 44.56 15.25
N THR A 756 -78.48 45.87 15.50
CA THR A 756 -78.77 46.87 14.45
C THR A 756 -77.67 46.87 13.40
N GLU A 757 -78.01 47.19 12.15
CA GLU A 757 -77.02 47.26 11.06
C GLU A 757 -75.88 48.25 11.35
N GLU A 758 -76.15 49.28 12.16
CA GLU A 758 -75.16 50.26 12.63
C GLU A 758 -74.08 49.62 13.55
N GLU A 759 -74.46 48.76 14.51
CA GLU A 759 -73.50 48.10 15.41
C GLU A 759 -72.59 47.12 14.66
N LYS A 760 -73.11 46.42 13.64
CA LYS A 760 -72.29 45.56 12.77
C LYS A 760 -71.32 46.37 11.91
N MET A 761 -71.74 47.54 11.42
CA MET A 761 -70.86 48.44 10.66
C MET A 761 -69.76 49.03 11.56
N GLU A 762 -70.08 49.41 12.80
CA GLU A 762 -69.12 49.92 13.80
C GLU A 762 -68.05 48.87 14.13
N ILE A 763 -68.45 47.62 14.40
CA ILE A 763 -67.53 46.51 14.69
C ILE A 763 -66.63 46.20 13.48
N ASN A 764 -67.18 46.23 12.25
CA ASN A 764 -66.38 46.04 11.04
C ASN A 764 -65.41 47.19 10.80
N ARG A 765 -65.81 48.44 11.05
CA ARG A 765 -64.95 49.62 10.91
C ARG A 765 -63.81 49.60 11.93
N SER A 766 -64.10 49.26 13.18
CA SER A 766 -63.10 49.06 14.25
C SER A 766 -62.12 47.94 13.91
N PHE A 767 -62.63 46.81 13.41
CA PHE A 767 -61.80 45.68 12.99
C PHE A 767 -60.83 46.04 11.85
N VAL A 768 -61.32 46.72 10.80
CA VAL A 768 -60.48 47.16 9.67
C VAL A 768 -59.36 48.08 10.17
N ASN A 769 -59.69 49.04 11.04
CA ASN A 769 -58.70 49.95 11.62
C ASN A 769 -57.65 49.21 12.47
N GLU A 770 -58.06 48.26 13.33
CA GLU A 770 -57.14 47.44 14.13
C GLU A 770 -56.22 46.57 13.26
N VAL A 771 -56.77 45.93 12.22
CA VAL A 771 -56.01 45.09 11.28
C VAL A 771 -54.98 45.92 10.52
N VAL A 772 -55.37 47.07 9.99
CA VAL A 772 -54.46 47.97 9.25
C VAL A 772 -53.32 48.44 10.16
N GLN A 773 -53.61 48.86 11.39
CA GLN A 773 -52.56 49.28 12.33
C GLN A 773 -51.63 48.15 12.76
N TYR A 774 -52.13 46.92 12.86
CA TYR A 774 -51.32 45.77 13.24
C TYR A 774 -50.45 45.28 12.08
N ILE A 775 -51.00 45.23 10.87
CA ILE A 775 -50.23 44.91 9.64
C ILE A 775 -49.12 45.92 9.42
N LYS A 776 -49.39 47.23 9.58
CA LYS A 776 -48.38 48.28 9.43
C LYS A 776 -47.22 48.09 10.42
N ARG A 777 -47.51 47.80 11.69
CA ARG A 777 -46.48 47.51 12.71
C ARG A 777 -45.66 46.25 12.39
N LEU A 778 -46.32 45.21 11.86
CA LEU A 778 -45.65 43.98 11.44
C LEU A 778 -44.73 44.23 10.24
N GLU A 779 -45.18 45.00 9.25
CA GLU A 779 -44.40 45.35 8.06
C GLU A 779 -43.18 46.21 8.40
N ASP A 780 -43.33 47.16 9.33
CA ASP A 780 -42.20 47.96 9.84
C ASP A 780 -41.17 47.08 10.56
N ALA A 781 -41.61 46.10 11.36
CA ALA A 781 -40.73 45.16 12.06
C ALA A 781 -40.03 44.19 11.09
N GLN A 782 -40.74 43.71 10.06
CA GLN A 782 -40.19 42.85 9.01
C GLN A 782 -39.15 43.60 8.18
N SER A 783 -39.41 44.87 7.84
CA SER A 783 -38.47 45.73 7.09
C SER A 783 -37.17 45.95 7.87
N LYS A 784 -37.26 46.30 9.16
CA LYS A 784 -36.08 46.45 10.03
C LYS A 784 -35.27 45.15 10.18
N ARG A 785 -35.93 43.98 10.18
CA ARG A 785 -35.25 42.69 10.23
C ARG A 785 -34.50 42.39 8.93
N MET A 786 -35.09 42.75 7.79
CA MET A 786 -34.46 42.60 6.46
C MET A 786 -33.22 43.50 6.34
N GLU A 787 -33.32 44.77 6.73
CA GLU A 787 -32.19 45.71 6.72
C GLU A 787 -31.01 45.21 7.56
N ARG A 788 -31.25 44.70 8.77
CA ARG A 788 -30.21 44.13 9.62
C ARG A 788 -29.52 42.91 9.01
N LEU A 789 -30.23 42.10 8.22
CA LEU A 789 -29.62 40.96 7.53
C LEU A 789 -28.75 41.42 6.37
N LEU A 790 -29.24 42.39 5.58
CA LEU A 790 -28.49 42.97 4.46
C LEU A 790 -27.19 43.64 4.92
N GLU A 791 -27.19 44.35 6.04
CA GLU A 791 -25.96 44.95 6.57
C GLU A 791 -24.95 43.87 6.98
N LYS A 792 -25.40 42.78 7.62
CA LYS A 792 -24.51 41.64 7.94
C LYS A 792 -23.94 40.96 6.69
N HIS A 793 -24.72 40.85 5.62
CA HIS A 793 -24.27 40.29 4.34
C HIS A 793 -23.19 41.16 3.71
N LYS A 794 -23.33 42.48 3.81
CA LYS A 794 -22.35 43.46 3.34
C LYS A 794 -21.07 43.41 4.16
N ASP A 795 -21.15 43.28 5.49
CA ASP A 795 -19.99 43.10 6.37
C ASP A 795 -19.17 41.84 6.02
N ILE A 796 -19.86 40.72 5.76
CA ILE A 796 -19.21 39.46 5.37
C ILE A 796 -18.52 39.58 4.00
N ARG A 797 -19.17 40.23 3.02
CA ARG A 797 -18.53 40.48 1.71
C ARG A 797 -17.29 41.35 1.84
N GLN A 798 -17.35 42.38 2.68
CA GLN A 798 -16.21 43.26 2.95
C GLN A 798 -15.06 42.48 3.61
N GLN A 799 -15.35 41.58 4.56
CA GLN A 799 -14.33 40.73 5.18
C GLN A 799 -13.63 39.78 4.18
N ILE A 800 -14.36 39.20 3.22
CA ILE A 800 -13.77 38.34 2.16
C ILE A 800 -12.78 39.15 1.30
N VAL A 801 -13.10 40.43 1.02
CA VAL A 801 -12.24 41.33 0.26
C VAL A 801 -11.04 41.82 1.09
N ASP A 802 -11.25 42.12 2.37
CA ASP A 802 -10.23 42.65 3.29
C ASP A 802 -9.22 41.60 3.79
N GLU A 803 -9.52 40.30 3.64
CA GLU A 803 -8.58 39.21 3.91
C GLU A 803 -7.65 38.89 2.72
N LYS A 804 -7.98 39.39 1.52
CA LYS A 804 -7.16 39.30 0.30
C LYS A 804 -5.70 39.81 0.47
N PRO A 805 -5.41 40.89 1.25
CA PRO A 805 -4.05 41.38 1.48
C PRO A 805 -3.33 40.69 2.67
N LYS A 806 -4.06 40.15 3.65
CA LYS A 806 -3.47 39.59 4.89
C LYS A 806 -2.84 38.22 4.66
N THR A 807 -3.45 37.40 3.82
CA THR A 807 -2.84 36.14 3.32
C THR A 807 -1.59 36.39 2.46
N TYR A 808 -1.44 37.58 1.89
CA TYR A 808 -0.26 38.01 1.13
C TYR A 808 0.93 38.37 2.04
N PHE A 809 0.67 38.99 3.20
CA PHE A 809 1.72 39.49 4.11
C PHE A 809 2.13 38.50 5.22
N GLN A 810 1.22 37.64 5.69
CA GLN A 810 1.53 36.68 6.76
C GLN A 810 2.40 35.50 6.30
N ALA A 811 2.54 35.30 4.98
CA ALA A 811 3.43 34.29 4.38
C ALA A 811 4.87 34.81 4.11
N ILE A 812 5.12 36.12 4.25
CA ILE A 812 6.45 36.72 4.02
C ILE A 812 7.29 36.77 5.31
N LYS A 813 6.67 36.68 6.50
CA LYS A 813 7.38 36.67 7.79
C LYS A 813 7.02 35.41 8.58
N VAL A 814 7.89 34.39 8.51
CA VAL A 814 8.22 33.32 9.51
C VAL A 814 8.76 32.07 8.77
N PRO A 815 9.99 31.58 9.06
CA PRO A 815 11.26 32.31 9.00
C PRO A 815 12.33 31.59 8.14
N LEU A 816 13.10 32.38 7.40
CA LEU A 816 14.29 32.02 6.63
C LEU A 816 15.51 31.62 7.50
N VAL A 817 15.30 31.18 8.75
CA VAL A 817 16.37 31.03 9.77
C VAL A 817 16.57 29.59 10.28
N ASN A 818 15.64 28.65 10.07
CA ASN A 818 15.76 27.29 10.63
C ASN A 818 16.24 26.20 9.64
N HIS A 819 16.86 26.58 8.52
CA HIS A 819 17.34 25.60 7.52
C HIS A 819 18.87 25.49 7.36
N PHE A 820 19.65 26.19 8.21
CA PHE A 820 21.11 26.17 8.12
C PHE A 820 21.84 25.34 9.19
N HIS A 821 21.14 24.64 10.09
CA HIS A 821 21.79 23.82 11.13
C HIS A 821 21.80 22.30 10.87
N HIS A 822 21.12 21.79 9.84
CA HIS A 822 20.93 20.34 9.69
C HIS A 822 21.86 19.63 8.69
N VAL A 823 22.87 20.32 8.15
CA VAL A 823 23.93 19.69 7.32
C VAL A 823 25.17 19.31 8.15
N HIS A 824 25.23 19.68 9.44
CA HIS A 824 26.45 19.58 10.23
C HIS A 824 26.61 18.34 11.12
N CYS A 825 25.77 17.30 11.01
CA CYS A 825 25.83 16.15 11.93
C CYS A 825 25.62 14.78 11.26
N TYR A 826 26.31 14.53 10.15
CA TYR A 826 26.44 13.17 9.58
C TYR A 826 27.87 12.98 9.03
N CYS A 827 28.85 12.89 9.94
CA CYS A 827 30.16 12.31 9.62
C CYS A 827 30.90 11.66 10.81
N ASP A 828 30.34 11.60 12.02
CA ASP A 828 30.99 10.91 13.14
C ASP A 828 30.17 9.69 13.59
N CYS A 829 30.61 8.50 13.16
CA CYS A 829 30.73 7.26 13.96
C CYS A 829 30.92 6.03 13.04
N ARG A 830 32.16 5.80 12.61
CA ARG A 830 32.69 4.44 12.37
C ARG A 830 34.01 4.31 13.12
N LYS A 831 33.92 3.83 14.36
CA LYS A 831 34.93 3.00 15.04
C LYS A 831 34.18 1.66 15.20
N GLU A 832 34.68 0.50 14.81
CA GLU A 832 35.95 -0.14 15.17
C GLU A 832 36.32 -1.19 14.10
N ASP A 833 37.61 -1.31 13.76
CA ASP A 833 38.37 -2.59 13.83
C ASP A 833 39.88 -2.27 13.62
N PRO A 834 40.81 -2.62 14.54
CA PRO A 834 42.22 -2.26 14.40
C PRO A 834 43.05 -3.44 13.92
N GLN A 835 43.40 -3.50 12.63
CA GLN A 835 44.67 -4.12 12.19
C GLN A 835 45.07 -3.72 10.76
N ARG A 836 46.38 -3.45 10.59
CA ARG A 836 47.18 -3.15 9.37
C ARG A 836 47.33 -1.68 8.90
N THR A 837 48.33 -1.04 9.53
CA THR A 837 49.46 -0.25 8.97
C THR A 837 49.44 0.38 7.56
N ARG A 838 49.67 1.71 7.59
CA ARG A 838 50.50 2.60 6.72
C ARG A 838 50.07 2.92 5.27
N VAL A 839 49.52 4.13 5.07
CA VAL A 839 50.08 5.19 4.19
C VAL A 839 49.70 6.57 4.78
N ARG A 840 50.68 7.44 5.04
CA ARG A 840 50.49 8.85 5.45
C ARG A 840 50.47 9.71 4.18
N HIS A 841 49.35 10.37 3.88
CA HIS A 841 49.24 11.67 3.18
C HIS A 841 47.73 11.94 2.90
N SER A 842 47.07 12.86 3.63
CA SER A 842 45.83 13.54 3.17
C SER A 842 45.23 14.58 4.15
N ALA A 843 45.82 14.86 5.32
CA ALA A 843 45.23 15.86 6.24
C ALA A 843 45.39 17.33 5.77
N SER A 844 46.27 17.59 4.79
CA SER A 844 46.58 18.94 4.30
C SER A 844 45.63 19.43 3.20
N GLU A 845 45.01 18.55 2.43
CA GLU A 845 44.18 18.92 1.27
C GLU A 845 42.74 19.26 1.65
N CYS A 846 42.18 18.60 2.68
CA CYS A 846 40.83 18.91 3.17
C CYS A 846 40.74 20.32 3.81
N ALA A 847 41.80 20.79 4.47
CA ALA A 847 41.80 22.13 5.09
C ALA A 847 41.83 23.28 4.05
N LEU A 848 42.51 23.06 2.91
CA LEU A 848 42.58 24.03 1.81
C LEU A 848 41.24 24.16 1.06
N ILE A 849 40.52 23.06 0.88
CA ILE A 849 39.19 23.03 0.25
C ILE A 849 38.15 23.74 1.14
N GLN A 850 38.25 23.57 2.46
CA GLN A 850 37.32 24.19 3.42
C GLN A 850 37.49 25.71 3.51
N LEU A 851 38.72 26.21 3.40
CA LEU A 851 39.02 27.65 3.38
C LEU A 851 38.64 28.32 2.06
N GLN A 852 38.82 27.65 0.91
CA GLN A 852 38.36 28.15 -0.39
C GLN A 852 36.82 28.23 -0.47
N TYR A 853 36.10 27.26 0.12
CA TYR A 853 34.62 27.25 0.12
C TYR A 853 34.01 28.35 1.00
N LEU A 854 34.68 28.74 2.09
CA LEU A 854 34.27 29.84 2.96
C LEU A 854 34.52 31.22 2.31
N SER A 855 35.62 31.37 1.55
CA SER A 855 35.93 32.61 0.84
C SER A 855 34.96 32.90 -0.33
N ILE A 856 34.49 31.86 -1.02
CA ILE A 856 33.56 32.00 -2.15
C ILE A 856 32.16 32.38 -1.67
N ASN A 857 31.69 31.80 -0.56
CA ASN A 857 30.35 32.09 -0.02
C ASN A 857 30.20 33.53 0.50
N ASN A 858 31.24 34.12 1.10
CA ASN A 858 31.18 35.51 1.56
C ASN A 858 31.08 36.53 0.40
N ASN A 859 31.70 36.25 -0.75
CA ASN A 859 31.62 37.11 -1.93
C ASN A 859 30.24 37.07 -2.62
N VAL A 860 29.54 35.93 -2.58
CA VAL A 860 28.19 35.77 -3.15
C VAL A 860 27.14 36.49 -2.31
N TYR A 861 27.23 36.43 -0.98
CA TYR A 861 26.32 37.15 -0.08
C TYR A 861 26.49 38.68 -0.15
N GLY A 862 27.72 39.18 -0.32
CA GLY A 862 27.99 40.61 -0.48
C GLY A 862 27.43 41.22 -1.77
N SER A 863 27.40 40.43 -2.85
CA SER A 863 26.89 40.88 -4.16
C SER A 863 25.36 40.85 -4.23
N PHE A 864 24.73 39.85 -3.59
CA PHE A 864 23.26 39.74 -3.52
C PHE A 864 22.61 40.88 -2.71
N ASN A 865 23.22 41.28 -1.59
CA ASN A 865 22.68 42.37 -0.76
C ASN A 865 22.82 43.75 -1.40
N LYS A 866 23.84 43.96 -2.26
CA LYS A 866 23.99 45.22 -3.01
C LYS A 866 23.01 45.35 -4.17
N LYS A 867 22.60 44.24 -4.79
CA LYS A 867 21.60 44.23 -5.86
C LYS A 867 20.17 44.39 -5.35
N ALA A 868 19.84 43.73 -4.24
CA ALA A 868 18.51 43.83 -3.62
C ALA A 868 18.20 45.24 -3.06
N LYS A 869 19.22 46.02 -2.67
CA LYS A 869 19.07 47.41 -2.23
C LYS A 869 19.03 48.44 -3.37
N ALA A 870 19.32 48.03 -4.59
CA ALA A 870 19.27 48.88 -5.78
C ALA A 870 17.97 48.69 -6.59
N GLU A 871 17.20 47.64 -6.30
CA GLU A 871 15.90 47.33 -6.91
C GLU A 871 14.69 47.62 -5.99
N GLU A 872 14.95 48.09 -4.76
CA GLU A 872 13.98 48.64 -3.79
C GLU A 872 14.10 50.17 -3.79
#